data_AF-A0A8R2B4U7-F1
#
_entry.id   AF-A0A8R2B4U7-F1
#
_cell.length_a   1.000
_cell.length_b   1.000
_cell.length_c   1.000
_cell.angle_alpha   90.00
_cell.angle_beta   90.00
_cell.angle_gamma   90.00
#
_symmetry.space_group_name_H-M   'P 1'
#
loop_
_entity.id
_entity.type
_entity.pdbx_description
1 polymer ?
#
loop_
_entity_poly.entity_id
_entity_poly.type
_entity_poly.pdbx_seq_one_letter_code
_entity_poly.pdbx_strand_id
1 'polypeptide(L)'
;MGGSSYIELPTYIDRKRGTINPQNIDQECFKWAILAKHVTVTGSVVYRIGENYKKHEGKYNFDGLTFPTPLSDITKFEKNNVKVSVNVYGLEKKFQPPRKYPTYEVYPLRVVDEEKKDHFDLFLITDGDNSHYTYISNFSRLVRAQKTGHSERVVFCKRCFTSFDNRNLKYKLSGQEALDQHKLICGAHKPIFPEMPKEGDCVEFRAWKNTVRHPFVIYADFEAILAKTEEKRGDSTTIMHRHEAMSYGFLVKASEDVPADLLVQYGIPAGPVIYRGSENRTDVARHFVETIVDVARKIENLMKANIPLIMTEGEEKTHQECNACNLCKCILAGGDKVRDHDHLTGKFRQTLCSRCNLELQQPKFVPVFFHNLSNYESHFIITELGCDTQAINVIPNSEEKFISFSKYISSTFTVRFIDTFRFMASSLSSLAENLVTPEHENFRETAKHFVVGDMPLVTRKGVYPYEYTDSWERLEDRRLPSKRDFFSTLTETGIKEEDFEHAKLVWDHFDCNTLGEYSDLYLKIDVLLLSDVFENFRDVCMRAYNLDAANYFTAPGLSFDAMLKFTGQKLQLLHDYDMLLMFENGMRGGLVQASKRYAKANNTKTPGYDETKDKSWIVYQDCNNLYGWAMSQYMPYGGFNWVEPTLNGLNDLIDTSPIGRVEDYAIEEEGDEDGVGVV
;
A
#
# COMPACT_ATOMS: atom_id res chain seq x y z
N MET A 1 47.39 -12.16 -5.16
CA MET A 1 46.26 -12.72 -5.93
C MET A 1 45.28 -11.59 -6.10
N GLY A 2 45.11 -11.04 -7.31
CA GLY A 2 44.08 -10.03 -7.55
C GLY A 2 42.70 -10.66 -7.37
N GLY A 3 41.78 -9.98 -6.69
CA GLY A 3 40.40 -10.43 -6.63
C GLY A 3 39.82 -10.41 -8.04
N SER A 4 39.19 -11.51 -8.47
CA SER A 4 38.42 -11.58 -9.70
C SER A 4 36.98 -11.19 -9.42
N SER A 5 36.37 -10.36 -10.26
CA SER A 5 34.94 -10.09 -10.23
C SER A 5 34.12 -11.13 -11.01
N TYR A 6 34.75 -12.15 -11.60
CA TYR A 6 34.07 -13.10 -12.47
C TYR A 6 33.04 -13.92 -11.70
N ILE A 7 31.80 -13.91 -12.19
CA ILE A 7 30.71 -14.75 -11.69
C ILE A 7 30.26 -15.69 -12.81
N GLU A 8 30.16 -16.98 -12.51
CA GLU A 8 29.66 -17.98 -13.45
C GLU A 8 28.15 -17.80 -13.67
N LEU A 9 27.71 -17.89 -14.93
CA LEU A 9 26.29 -17.79 -15.27
C LEU A 9 25.54 -19.02 -14.73
N PRO A 10 24.33 -18.86 -14.17
CA PRO A 10 23.46 -20.01 -13.92
C PRO A 10 23.26 -20.82 -15.20
N THR A 11 23.34 -22.14 -15.11
CA THR A 11 23.28 -23.05 -16.28
C THR A 11 22.04 -22.81 -17.15
N TYR A 12 20.93 -22.41 -16.53
CA TYR A 12 19.70 -22.05 -17.24
C TYR A 12 19.87 -20.86 -18.20
N ILE A 13 20.62 -19.83 -17.79
CA ILE A 13 20.90 -18.65 -18.61
C ILE A 13 21.97 -18.96 -19.65
N ASP A 14 23.04 -19.64 -19.25
CA ASP A 14 24.15 -19.98 -20.16
C ASP A 14 23.69 -20.84 -21.35
N ARG A 15 22.81 -21.82 -21.11
CA ARG A 15 22.22 -22.68 -22.15
C ARG A 15 21.45 -21.90 -23.21
N LYS A 16 20.95 -20.71 -22.89
CA LYS A 16 20.29 -19.85 -23.88
C LYS A 16 21.27 -19.31 -24.90
N ARG A 17 22.59 -19.34 -24.69
CA ARG A 17 23.61 -18.86 -25.64
C ARG A 17 23.30 -17.47 -26.20
N GLY A 18 22.78 -16.59 -25.35
CA GLY A 18 22.42 -15.19 -25.67
C GLY A 18 23.41 -14.17 -25.11
N THR A 19 24.45 -14.63 -24.43
CA THR A 19 25.42 -13.82 -23.69
C THR A 19 26.85 -14.23 -24.03
N ILE A 20 27.78 -13.29 -23.86
CA ILE A 20 29.22 -13.54 -23.83
C ILE A 20 29.70 -13.08 -22.46
N ASN A 21 30.11 -14.03 -21.62
CA ASN A 21 30.62 -13.77 -20.27
C ASN A 21 32.16 -13.84 -20.28
N PRO A 22 32.87 -12.69 -20.33
CA PRO A 22 34.33 -12.68 -20.34
C PRO A 22 34.89 -13.12 -18.97
N GLN A 23 35.81 -14.08 -18.98
CA GLN A 23 36.47 -14.63 -17.81
C GLN A 23 37.63 -13.72 -17.38
N ASN A 24 37.34 -12.75 -16.52
CA ASN A 24 38.33 -11.80 -16.02
C ASN A 24 38.94 -12.22 -14.67
N ILE A 25 40.15 -11.74 -14.40
CA ILE A 25 40.89 -11.97 -13.14
C ILE A 25 41.12 -10.68 -12.35
N ASP A 26 40.44 -9.61 -12.78
CA ASP A 26 40.49 -8.25 -12.24
C ASP A 26 39.09 -7.80 -11.80
N GLN A 27 38.90 -6.50 -11.54
CA GLN A 27 37.61 -5.88 -11.22
C GLN A 27 37.02 -5.10 -12.41
N GLU A 28 37.54 -5.31 -13.63
CA GLU A 28 37.19 -4.55 -14.83
C GLU A 28 36.11 -5.24 -15.70
N CYS A 29 35.24 -6.07 -15.11
CA CYS A 29 34.22 -6.81 -15.87
C CYS A 29 33.35 -5.94 -16.80
N PHE A 30 33.04 -4.70 -16.40
CA PHE A 30 32.31 -3.74 -17.24
C PHE A 30 33.06 -3.44 -18.55
N LYS A 31 34.35 -3.13 -18.47
CA LYS A 31 35.22 -2.89 -19.63
C LYS A 31 35.24 -4.10 -20.54
N TRP A 32 35.45 -5.29 -19.97
CA TRP A 32 35.52 -6.53 -20.74
C TRP A 32 34.18 -6.87 -21.41
N ALA A 33 33.05 -6.62 -20.74
CA ALA A 33 31.72 -6.80 -21.33
C ALA A 33 31.48 -5.84 -22.50
N ILE A 34 31.88 -4.57 -22.41
CA ILE A 34 31.81 -3.62 -23.54
C ILE A 34 32.65 -4.10 -24.71
N LEU A 35 33.89 -4.53 -24.46
CA LEU A 35 34.81 -4.97 -25.51
C LEU A 35 34.39 -6.28 -26.18
N ALA A 36 33.62 -7.13 -25.48
CA ALA A 36 33.14 -8.42 -25.99
C ALA A 36 32.37 -8.31 -27.31
N LYS A 37 31.67 -7.19 -27.56
CA LYS A 37 30.97 -6.91 -28.83
C LYS A 37 31.88 -6.99 -30.06
N HIS A 38 33.17 -6.67 -29.90
CA HIS A 38 34.15 -6.60 -30.98
C HIS A 38 34.93 -7.89 -31.20
N VAL A 39 34.76 -8.87 -30.32
CA VAL A 39 35.51 -10.12 -30.33
C VAL A 39 34.88 -11.06 -31.37
N THR A 40 35.57 -11.25 -32.49
CA THR A 40 35.07 -12.03 -33.63
C THR A 40 35.42 -13.52 -33.59
N VAL A 41 36.12 -13.98 -32.55
CA VAL A 41 36.51 -15.40 -32.42
C VAL A 41 35.34 -16.25 -31.92
N THR A 42 35.24 -17.48 -32.39
CA THR A 42 34.14 -18.41 -32.04
C THR A 42 34.56 -19.47 -31.02
N GLY A 43 33.59 -20.13 -30.39
CA GLY A 43 33.84 -21.22 -29.44
C GLY A 43 34.29 -20.72 -28.07
N SER A 44 35.01 -21.55 -27.31
CA SER A 44 35.42 -21.22 -25.93
C SER A 44 36.40 -20.04 -25.83
N VAL A 45 37.05 -19.68 -26.94
CA VAL A 45 38.01 -18.57 -27.02
C VAL A 45 37.32 -17.21 -26.85
N VAL A 46 36.02 -17.11 -27.18
CA VAL A 46 35.26 -15.85 -27.03
C VAL A 46 35.15 -15.41 -25.57
N TYR A 47 35.17 -16.36 -24.62
CA TYR A 47 35.05 -16.08 -23.19
C TYR A 47 36.40 -15.76 -22.53
N ARG A 48 37.53 -16.10 -23.16
CA ARG A 48 38.85 -15.91 -22.57
C ARG A 48 39.42 -14.54 -22.94
N ILE A 49 39.84 -13.80 -21.92
CA ILE A 49 40.46 -12.48 -22.09
C ILE A 49 41.93 -12.66 -22.43
N GLY A 50 42.30 -12.22 -23.63
CA GLY A 50 43.67 -12.22 -24.13
C GLY A 50 43.83 -11.17 -25.23
N GLU A 51 44.72 -11.40 -26.18
CA GLU A 51 44.97 -10.49 -27.31
C GLU A 51 43.71 -10.20 -28.16
N ASN A 52 42.73 -11.10 -28.15
CA ASN A 52 41.42 -10.92 -28.77
C ASN A 52 40.62 -9.75 -28.17
N TYR A 53 40.77 -9.48 -26.86
CA TYR A 53 40.15 -8.34 -26.17
C TYR A 53 41.09 -7.13 -26.11
N LYS A 54 42.36 -7.34 -25.76
CA LYS A 54 43.34 -6.26 -25.54
C LYS A 54 43.52 -5.35 -26.75
N LYS A 55 43.45 -5.89 -27.97
CA LYS A 55 43.50 -5.12 -29.22
C LYS A 55 42.35 -4.12 -29.39
N HIS A 56 41.31 -4.18 -28.55
CA HIS A 56 40.14 -3.31 -28.61
C HIS A 56 40.09 -2.27 -27.48
N GLU A 57 41.04 -2.27 -26.54
CA GLU A 57 41.01 -1.37 -25.37
C GLU A 57 40.96 0.11 -25.75
N GLY A 58 41.63 0.52 -26.83
CA GLY A 58 41.61 1.90 -27.32
C GLY A 58 40.32 2.33 -28.02
N LYS A 59 39.28 1.49 -28.12
CA LYS A 59 38.02 1.84 -28.82
C LYS A 59 37.12 2.77 -28.03
N TYR A 60 37.22 2.75 -26.69
CA TYR A 60 36.36 3.54 -25.80
C TYR A 60 37.18 4.17 -24.69
N ASN A 61 36.72 5.32 -24.22
CA ASN A 61 37.30 6.01 -23.08
C ASN A 61 36.65 5.53 -21.77
N PHE A 62 37.43 4.87 -20.91
CA PHE A 62 37.02 4.37 -19.60
C PHE A 62 37.52 5.25 -18.43
N ASP A 63 38.06 6.44 -18.72
CA ASP A 63 38.67 7.32 -17.72
C ASP A 63 37.64 7.83 -16.70
N GLY A 64 38.03 7.87 -15.43
CA GLY A 64 37.17 8.37 -14.35
C GLY A 64 36.04 7.42 -13.91
N LEU A 65 36.03 6.18 -14.41
CA LEU A 65 35.18 5.11 -13.90
C LEU A 65 35.80 4.46 -12.66
N THR A 66 34.94 4.08 -11.73
CA THR A 66 35.31 3.22 -10.60
C THR A 66 35.30 1.77 -11.05
N PHE A 67 36.19 0.95 -10.50
CA PHE A 67 36.19 -0.51 -10.69
C PHE A 67 36.14 -1.20 -9.32
N PRO A 68 35.14 -2.07 -9.06
CA PRO A 68 33.99 -2.43 -9.91
C PRO A 68 33.10 -1.24 -10.27
N THR A 69 32.55 -1.22 -11.49
CA THR A 69 31.78 -0.06 -12.00
C THR A 69 30.34 -0.09 -11.50
N PRO A 70 29.93 0.85 -10.61
CA PRO A 70 28.53 0.94 -10.18
C PRO A 70 27.63 1.40 -11.33
N LEU A 71 26.33 1.10 -11.25
CA LEU A 71 25.34 1.51 -12.26
C LEU A 71 25.33 3.03 -12.51
N SER A 72 25.60 3.83 -11.47
CA SER A 72 25.70 5.29 -11.55
C SER A 72 26.83 5.79 -12.46
N ASP A 73 27.96 5.08 -12.49
CA ASP A 73 29.14 5.43 -13.29
C ASP A 73 28.95 5.13 -14.78
N ILE A 74 27.96 4.34 -15.18
CA ILE A 74 27.65 4.09 -16.60
C ILE A 74 27.31 5.39 -17.33
N THR A 75 26.66 6.34 -16.63
CA THR A 75 26.38 7.66 -17.19
C THR A 75 27.66 8.45 -17.49
N LYS A 76 28.74 8.26 -16.71
CA LYS A 76 30.05 8.86 -16.98
C LYS A 76 30.67 8.23 -18.22
N PHE A 77 30.58 6.91 -18.36
CA PHE A 77 31.07 6.20 -19.54
C PHE A 77 30.40 6.70 -20.83
N GLU A 78 29.07 6.86 -20.82
CA GLU A 78 28.33 7.39 -21.97
C GLU A 78 28.66 8.86 -22.28
N LYS A 79 28.97 9.67 -21.25
CA LYS A 79 29.45 11.05 -21.43
C LYS A 79 30.83 11.09 -22.08
N ASN A 80 31.74 10.21 -21.66
CA ASN A 80 33.07 10.08 -22.25
C ASN A 80 33.02 9.54 -23.68
N ASN A 81 31.95 8.82 -24.05
CA ASN A 81 31.77 8.19 -25.36
C ASN A 81 30.43 8.63 -25.97
N VAL A 82 30.37 9.85 -26.51
CA VAL A 82 29.12 10.53 -26.92
C VAL A 82 28.21 9.70 -27.83
N LYS A 83 28.75 8.80 -28.67
CA LYS A 83 27.98 7.93 -29.60
C LYS A 83 27.50 6.61 -28.97
N VAL A 84 27.77 6.39 -27.68
CA VAL A 84 27.49 5.16 -26.94
C VAL A 84 26.26 5.30 -26.05
N SER A 85 25.52 4.20 -25.94
CA SER A 85 24.42 4.01 -24.98
C SER A 85 24.45 2.58 -24.44
N VAL A 86 24.04 2.40 -23.18
CA VAL A 86 24.14 1.12 -22.47
C VAL A 86 22.83 0.78 -21.74
N ASN A 87 22.21 -0.35 -22.08
CA ASN A 87 21.17 -0.96 -21.27
C ASN A 87 21.80 -1.96 -20.30
N VAL A 88 21.18 -2.12 -19.12
CA VAL A 88 21.57 -3.12 -18.12
C VAL A 88 20.35 -3.87 -17.63
N TYR A 89 20.46 -5.20 -17.57
CA TYR A 89 19.42 -6.11 -17.11
C TYR A 89 19.94 -6.96 -15.95
N GLY A 90 19.08 -7.21 -14.97
CA GLY A 90 19.37 -8.03 -13.79
C GLY A 90 18.78 -9.43 -13.89
N LEU A 91 19.08 -10.27 -12.90
CA LEU A 91 18.57 -11.63 -12.79
C LEU A 91 17.90 -11.86 -11.45
N GLU A 92 16.62 -12.21 -11.47
CA GLU A 92 15.87 -12.58 -10.29
C GLU A 92 15.76 -14.11 -10.21
N LYS A 93 16.07 -14.67 -9.04
CA LYS A 93 15.94 -16.10 -8.76
C LYS A 93 14.59 -16.35 -8.06
N LYS A 94 13.63 -16.94 -8.77
CA LYS A 94 12.31 -17.28 -8.22
C LYS A 94 12.26 -18.74 -7.80
N PHE A 95 11.81 -18.99 -6.57
CA PHE A 95 11.44 -20.31 -6.08
C PHE A 95 9.92 -20.45 -6.14
N GLN A 96 9.42 -21.36 -6.97
CA GLN A 96 7.99 -21.64 -7.07
C GLN A 96 7.72 -23.09 -6.65
N PRO A 97 7.20 -23.35 -5.43
CA PRO A 97 6.66 -24.66 -5.09
C PRO A 97 5.55 -25.03 -6.10
N PRO A 98 5.50 -26.25 -6.68
CA PRO A 98 6.23 -27.48 -6.31
C PRO A 98 7.50 -27.76 -7.14
N ARG A 99 8.04 -26.79 -7.88
CA ARG A 99 9.20 -27.00 -8.75
C ARG A 99 10.45 -27.27 -7.91
N LYS A 100 11.13 -28.38 -8.21
CA LYS A 100 12.37 -28.82 -7.54
C LYS A 100 13.59 -27.93 -7.81
N TYR A 101 13.53 -27.09 -8.85
CA TYR A 101 14.62 -26.20 -9.27
C TYR A 101 14.13 -24.76 -9.39
N PRO A 102 14.96 -23.77 -9.01
CA PRO A 102 14.61 -22.36 -9.15
C PRO A 102 14.48 -21.96 -10.62
N THR A 103 13.58 -21.03 -10.91
CA THR A 103 13.49 -20.35 -12.20
C THR A 103 14.24 -19.03 -12.14
N TYR A 104 14.74 -18.57 -13.29
CA TYR A 104 15.48 -17.33 -13.40
C TYR A 104 14.77 -16.39 -14.37
N GLU A 105 14.50 -15.17 -13.92
CA GLU A 105 13.83 -14.14 -14.71
C GLU A 105 14.74 -12.93 -14.88
N VAL A 106 14.99 -12.58 -16.14
CA VAL A 106 15.69 -11.35 -16.53
C VAL A 106 14.72 -10.17 -16.46
N TYR A 107 15.16 -9.07 -15.84
CA TYR A 107 14.37 -7.84 -15.69
C TYR A 107 15.24 -6.59 -15.98
N PRO A 108 14.64 -5.46 -16.39
CA PRO A 108 15.40 -4.24 -16.68
C PRO A 108 15.87 -3.57 -15.38
N LEU A 109 17.17 -3.21 -15.33
CA LEU A 109 17.74 -2.35 -14.28
C LEU A 109 17.90 -0.91 -14.76
N ARG A 110 18.32 -0.77 -16.02
CA ARG A 110 18.55 0.52 -16.67
C ARG A 110 18.32 0.35 -18.17
N VAL A 111 17.43 1.16 -18.74
CA VAL A 111 17.20 1.19 -20.19
C VAL A 111 17.23 2.64 -20.63
N VAL A 112 17.98 2.95 -21.68
CA VAL A 112 18.05 4.31 -22.23
C VAL A 112 16.77 4.68 -22.98
N ASP A 113 16.48 5.97 -23.09
CA ASP A 113 15.32 6.45 -23.87
C ASP A 113 15.57 6.31 -25.37
N GLU A 114 16.79 6.63 -25.81
CA GLU A 114 17.21 6.49 -27.21
C GLU A 114 18.49 5.66 -27.33
N GLU A 115 18.43 4.60 -28.14
CA GLU A 115 19.62 3.80 -28.48
C GLU A 115 20.49 4.55 -29.49
N LYS A 116 21.70 4.93 -29.08
CA LYS A 116 22.67 5.54 -29.98
C LYS A 116 23.28 4.51 -30.92
N LYS A 117 23.93 4.99 -31.98
CA LYS A 117 24.60 4.18 -33.01
C LYS A 117 25.46 3.04 -32.45
N ASP A 118 26.18 3.28 -31.36
CA ASP A 118 26.96 2.24 -30.70
C ASP A 118 26.32 1.82 -29.37
N HIS A 119 25.28 0.99 -29.47
CA HIS A 119 24.51 0.50 -28.34
C HIS A 119 25.04 -0.81 -27.76
N PHE A 120 24.92 -0.97 -26.43
CA PHE A 120 25.28 -2.18 -25.69
C PHE A 120 24.15 -2.62 -24.78
N ASP A 121 23.79 -3.90 -24.84
CA ASP A 121 22.94 -4.55 -23.85
C ASP A 121 23.86 -5.36 -22.91
N LEU A 122 23.85 -5.04 -21.62
CA LEU A 122 24.65 -5.71 -20.60
C LEU A 122 23.75 -6.44 -19.60
N PHE A 123 24.27 -7.53 -19.06
CA PHE A 123 23.63 -8.35 -18.05
C PHE A 123 24.46 -8.28 -16.77
N LEU A 124 23.85 -7.80 -15.69
CA LEU A 124 24.48 -7.65 -14.37
C LEU A 124 24.04 -8.80 -13.46
N ILE A 125 25.01 -9.51 -12.92
CA ILE A 125 24.79 -10.66 -12.04
C ILE A 125 25.41 -10.36 -10.70
N THR A 126 24.74 -10.76 -9.64
CA THR A 126 25.17 -10.53 -8.26
C THR A 126 25.30 -11.86 -7.52
N ASP A 127 26.37 -12.01 -6.75
CA ASP A 127 26.57 -13.12 -5.82
C ASP A 127 27.08 -12.57 -4.48
N GLY A 128 26.19 -12.49 -3.50
CA GLY A 128 26.44 -11.71 -2.27
C GLY A 128 26.70 -10.24 -2.59
N ASP A 129 27.82 -9.72 -2.10
CA ASP A 129 28.26 -8.33 -2.33
C ASP A 129 29.01 -8.14 -3.66
N ASN A 130 29.30 -9.23 -4.39
CA ASN A 130 30.02 -9.17 -5.66
C ASN A 130 29.05 -8.99 -6.83
N SER A 131 29.49 -8.25 -7.84
CA SER A 131 28.72 -8.07 -9.08
C SER A 131 29.60 -8.20 -10.33
N HIS A 132 28.99 -8.66 -11.41
CA HIS A 132 29.69 -8.97 -12.66
C HIS A 132 28.87 -8.60 -13.90
N TYR A 133 29.48 -7.85 -14.83
CA TYR A 133 28.86 -7.51 -16.11
C TYR A 133 29.19 -8.55 -17.19
N THR A 134 28.17 -8.90 -17.96
CA THR A 134 28.22 -9.81 -19.09
C THR A 134 27.63 -9.12 -20.32
N TYR A 135 28.17 -9.37 -21.51
CA TYR A 135 27.61 -8.80 -22.74
C TYR A 135 26.42 -9.63 -23.22
N ILE A 136 25.31 -9.00 -23.57
CA ILE A 136 24.17 -9.65 -24.20
C ILE A 136 24.36 -9.59 -25.72
N SER A 137 24.75 -10.72 -26.31
CA SER A 137 24.95 -10.83 -27.75
C SER A 137 23.64 -11.06 -28.52
N ASN A 138 22.61 -11.58 -27.85
CA ASN A 138 21.28 -11.74 -28.45
C ASN A 138 20.19 -11.64 -27.37
N PHE A 139 19.58 -10.45 -27.27
CA PHE A 139 18.53 -10.16 -26.29
C PHE A 139 17.33 -11.08 -26.44
N SER A 140 16.78 -11.22 -27.66
CA SER A 140 15.62 -12.07 -27.92
C SER A 140 15.85 -13.51 -27.45
N ARG A 141 17.02 -14.10 -27.72
CA ARG A 141 17.34 -15.46 -27.30
C ARG A 141 17.41 -15.61 -25.77
N LEU A 142 17.90 -14.58 -25.08
CA LEU A 142 17.99 -14.55 -23.62
C LEU A 142 16.60 -14.50 -22.95
N VAL A 143 15.67 -13.71 -23.49
CA VAL A 143 14.38 -13.43 -22.81
C VAL A 143 13.21 -14.27 -23.32
N ARG A 144 13.29 -14.83 -24.53
CA ARG A 144 12.16 -15.51 -25.20
C ARG A 144 11.44 -16.55 -24.34
N ALA A 145 12.19 -17.43 -23.67
CA ALA A 145 11.62 -18.49 -22.85
C ALA A 145 10.84 -17.97 -21.62
N GLN A 146 11.01 -16.70 -21.23
CA GLN A 146 10.22 -16.06 -20.17
C GLN A 146 8.87 -15.53 -20.67
N LYS A 147 8.70 -15.31 -21.98
CA LYS A 147 7.52 -14.66 -22.54
C LYS A 147 6.70 -15.56 -23.48
N THR A 148 7.34 -16.42 -24.26
CA THR A 148 6.64 -17.25 -25.24
C THR A 148 7.24 -18.65 -25.37
N GLY A 149 6.35 -19.63 -25.47
CA GLY A 149 6.69 -21.03 -25.75
C GLY A 149 6.67 -21.39 -27.23
N HIS A 150 6.17 -20.51 -28.10
CA HIS A 150 6.06 -20.79 -29.54
C HIS A 150 7.44 -20.75 -30.23
N SER A 151 7.55 -21.13 -31.51
CA SER A 151 8.82 -21.23 -32.25
C SER A 151 9.02 -20.12 -33.29
N GLU A 152 8.02 -19.26 -33.52
CA GLU A 152 8.10 -18.17 -34.51
C GLU A 152 9.08 -17.07 -34.10
N ARG A 153 9.42 -16.21 -35.07
CA ARG A 153 10.24 -15.02 -34.87
C ARG A 153 9.43 -13.98 -34.11
N VAL A 154 10.01 -13.50 -33.00
CA VAL A 154 9.40 -12.51 -32.11
C VAL A 154 10.43 -11.41 -31.85
N VAL A 155 10.00 -10.16 -31.89
CA VAL A 155 10.78 -9.00 -31.46
C VAL A 155 10.29 -8.52 -30.10
N PHE A 156 11.17 -7.94 -29.29
CA PHE A 156 10.85 -7.55 -27.92
C PHE A 156 11.11 -6.07 -27.72
N CYS A 157 10.23 -5.42 -26.97
CA CYS A 157 10.55 -4.15 -26.36
C CYS A 157 11.57 -4.40 -25.24
N LYS A 158 12.74 -3.77 -25.34
CA LYS A 158 13.80 -3.91 -24.33
C LYS A 158 13.45 -3.25 -22.99
N ARG A 159 12.50 -2.31 -22.98
CA ARG A 159 12.07 -1.57 -21.80
C ARG A 159 11.05 -2.34 -20.95
N CYS A 160 10.05 -2.94 -21.58
CA CYS A 160 8.94 -3.64 -20.91
C CYS A 160 8.89 -5.15 -21.18
N PHE A 161 9.75 -5.68 -22.06
CA PHE A 161 9.79 -7.10 -22.44
C PHE A 161 8.53 -7.60 -23.17
N THR A 162 7.58 -6.73 -23.52
CA THR A 162 6.44 -7.07 -24.39
C THR A 162 6.94 -7.56 -25.74
N SER A 163 6.28 -8.58 -26.26
CA SER A 163 6.74 -9.37 -27.40
C SER A 163 5.79 -9.23 -28.58
N PHE A 164 6.33 -8.97 -29.76
CA PHE A 164 5.58 -8.77 -30.99
C PHE A 164 6.02 -9.82 -32.00
N ASP A 165 5.09 -10.67 -32.41
CA ASP A 165 5.34 -11.66 -33.45
C ASP A 165 4.74 -11.19 -34.78
N ASN A 166 5.03 -11.94 -35.85
CA ASN A 166 4.53 -11.61 -37.18
C ASN A 166 3.14 -12.20 -37.46
N ARG A 167 2.35 -12.57 -36.43
CA ARG A 167 0.97 -13.00 -36.65
C ARG A 167 0.16 -11.78 -37.04
N ASN A 168 -0.60 -11.92 -38.13
CA ASN A 168 -1.51 -10.89 -38.56
C ASN A 168 -2.77 -10.93 -37.69
N LEU A 169 -2.89 -9.99 -36.76
CA LEU A 169 -4.04 -9.82 -35.89
C LEU A 169 -4.94 -8.73 -36.48
N LYS A 170 -6.25 -8.96 -36.48
CA LYS A 170 -7.21 -8.00 -37.02
C LYS A 170 -7.14 -6.70 -36.19
N TYR A 171 -6.88 -5.58 -36.85
CA TYR A 171 -6.78 -4.23 -36.24
C TYR A 171 -5.59 -4.03 -35.28
N LYS A 172 -4.58 -4.90 -35.31
CA LYS A 172 -3.34 -4.70 -34.53
C LYS A 172 -2.12 -4.85 -35.44
N LEU A 173 -1.17 -3.91 -35.33
CA LEU A 173 0.12 -4.00 -36.02
C LEU A 173 0.87 -5.27 -35.58
N SER A 174 1.78 -5.77 -36.42
CA SER A 174 2.57 -6.98 -36.12
C SER A 174 4.07 -6.74 -36.30
N GLY A 175 4.89 -7.60 -35.69
CA GLY A 175 6.33 -7.62 -35.86
C GLY A 175 7.02 -6.31 -35.47
N GLN A 176 7.86 -5.79 -36.36
CA GLN A 176 8.68 -4.60 -36.11
C GLN A 176 7.85 -3.31 -36.06
N GLU A 177 6.85 -3.18 -36.92
CA GLU A 177 5.95 -2.01 -36.94
C GLU A 177 5.18 -1.88 -35.63
N ALA A 178 4.71 -3.01 -35.07
CA ALA A 178 4.05 -3.03 -33.76
C ALA A 178 4.99 -2.59 -32.63
N LEU A 179 6.25 -3.05 -32.68
CA LEU A 179 7.26 -2.65 -31.69
C LEU A 179 7.57 -1.17 -31.79
N ASP A 180 7.67 -0.62 -32.99
CA ASP A 180 7.99 0.79 -33.20
C ASP A 180 6.84 1.68 -32.69
N GLN A 181 5.58 1.31 -32.96
CA GLN A 181 4.42 1.99 -32.38
C GLN A 181 4.38 1.87 -30.86
N HIS A 182 4.62 0.67 -30.33
CA HIS A 182 4.66 0.42 -28.89
C HIS A 182 5.72 1.29 -28.18
N LYS A 183 6.88 1.53 -28.81
CA LYS A 183 7.92 2.37 -28.21
C LYS A 183 7.49 3.83 -28.03
N LEU A 184 6.60 4.35 -28.88
CA LEU A 184 6.08 5.71 -28.75
C LEU A 184 5.32 5.89 -27.44
N ILE A 185 4.50 4.90 -27.07
CA ILE A 185 3.73 4.91 -25.81
C ILE A 185 4.57 4.43 -24.62
N CYS A 186 5.28 3.32 -24.75
CA CYS A 186 6.03 2.71 -23.65
C CYS A 186 7.26 3.53 -23.23
N GLY A 187 7.84 4.32 -24.13
CA GLY A 187 9.05 5.10 -23.88
C GLY A 187 8.89 6.12 -22.75
N ALA A 188 7.68 6.65 -22.55
CA ALA A 188 7.37 7.60 -21.48
C ALA A 188 7.36 6.97 -20.07
N HIS A 189 7.25 5.64 -19.99
CA HIS A 189 7.16 4.92 -18.73
C HIS A 189 8.52 4.40 -18.27
N LYS A 190 8.64 4.15 -16.96
CA LYS A 190 9.84 3.54 -16.38
C LYS A 190 10.04 2.12 -16.93
N PRO A 191 11.30 1.65 -17.10
CA PRO A 191 11.57 0.27 -17.46
C PRO A 191 11.04 -0.69 -16.39
N ILE A 192 10.21 -1.65 -16.79
CA ILE A 192 9.55 -2.60 -15.88
C ILE A 192 9.43 -3.97 -16.56
N PHE A 193 9.14 -5.01 -15.78
CA PHE A 193 8.66 -6.27 -16.32
C PHE A 193 7.17 -6.40 -15.95
N PRO A 194 6.23 -6.11 -16.88
CA PRO A 194 4.81 -6.18 -16.59
C PRO A 194 4.37 -7.65 -16.51
N GLU A 195 3.63 -7.97 -15.45
CA GLU A 195 2.91 -9.22 -15.26
C GLU A 195 1.44 -8.97 -15.61
N MET A 196 1.03 -9.44 -16.79
CA MET A 196 -0.34 -9.23 -17.29
C MET A 196 -1.26 -10.37 -16.83
N PRO A 197 -2.53 -10.09 -16.55
CA PRO A 197 -3.54 -11.12 -16.28
C PRO A 197 -3.79 -11.97 -17.54
N LYS A 198 -4.44 -13.12 -17.36
CA LYS A 198 -4.81 -13.99 -18.49
C LYS A 198 -6.05 -13.45 -19.20
N GLU A 199 -6.20 -13.83 -20.45
CA GLU A 199 -7.41 -13.55 -21.21
C GLU A 199 -8.65 -14.11 -20.48
N GLY A 200 -9.65 -13.26 -20.26
CA GLY A 200 -10.88 -13.60 -19.55
C GLY A 200 -10.82 -13.47 -18.02
N ASP A 201 -9.65 -13.16 -17.44
CA ASP A 201 -9.56 -12.88 -16.00
C ASP A 201 -10.45 -11.69 -15.64
N CYS A 202 -11.21 -11.85 -14.57
CA CYS A 202 -12.13 -10.84 -14.06
C CYS A 202 -11.91 -10.63 -12.57
N VAL A 203 -12.13 -9.38 -12.13
CA VAL A 203 -12.29 -9.02 -10.73
C VAL A 203 -13.77 -9.07 -10.40
N GLU A 204 -14.10 -9.76 -9.32
CA GLU A 204 -15.46 -9.89 -8.77
C GLU A 204 -15.37 -9.96 -7.25
N PHE A 205 -16.49 -9.73 -6.56
CA PHE A 205 -16.50 -9.80 -5.10
C PHE A 205 -16.26 -11.23 -4.60
N ARG A 206 -15.17 -11.42 -3.84
CA ARG A 206 -14.78 -12.70 -3.23
C ARG A 206 -14.55 -12.63 -1.72
N ALA A 207 -14.61 -11.44 -1.13
CA ALA A 207 -14.27 -11.22 0.27
C ALA A 207 -15.43 -11.53 1.23
N TRP A 208 -16.14 -12.65 1.02
CA TRP A 208 -17.29 -13.03 1.84
C TRP A 208 -16.95 -13.19 3.32
N LYS A 209 -15.73 -13.66 3.65
CA LYS A 209 -15.26 -13.71 5.05
C LYS A 209 -15.28 -12.35 5.77
N ASN A 210 -15.18 -11.25 5.02
CA ASN A 210 -15.18 -9.91 5.59
C ASN A 210 -16.60 -9.41 5.94
N THR A 211 -17.65 -10.15 5.57
CA THR A 211 -19.03 -9.85 5.99
C THR A 211 -19.31 -10.30 7.42
N VAL A 212 -18.39 -11.02 8.04
CA VAL A 212 -18.47 -11.41 9.45
C VAL A 212 -17.63 -10.43 10.25
N ARG A 213 -18.21 -9.90 11.35
CA ARG A 213 -17.49 -8.99 12.24
C ARG A 213 -16.26 -9.70 12.81
N HIS A 214 -15.12 -9.05 12.75
CA HIS A 214 -13.88 -9.55 13.30
C HIS A 214 -14.03 -9.73 14.83
N PRO A 215 -13.76 -10.93 15.37
CA PRO A 215 -14.13 -11.28 16.74
C PRO A 215 -13.31 -10.56 17.81
N PHE A 216 -12.06 -10.18 17.49
CA PHE A 216 -11.17 -9.46 18.38
C PHE A 216 -10.44 -8.36 17.65
N VAL A 217 -10.41 -7.16 18.21
CA VAL A 217 -9.56 -6.07 17.72
C VAL A 217 -8.84 -5.44 18.91
N ILE A 218 -7.69 -4.82 18.68
CA ILE A 218 -6.95 -4.11 19.71
C ILE A 218 -6.84 -2.65 19.29
N TYR A 219 -7.15 -1.72 20.19
CA TYR A 219 -6.89 -0.29 20.01
C TYR A 219 -5.71 0.07 20.88
N ALA A 220 -4.75 0.82 20.36
CA ALA A 220 -3.54 1.16 21.09
C ALA A 220 -3.04 2.55 20.74
N ASP A 221 -2.27 3.13 21.64
CA ASP A 221 -1.61 4.41 21.46
C ASP A 221 -0.32 4.49 22.29
N PHE A 222 0.59 5.39 21.93
CA PHE A 222 1.84 5.65 22.64
C PHE A 222 1.96 7.11 23.02
N GLU A 223 2.59 7.35 24.16
CA GLU A 223 3.13 8.67 24.46
C GLU A 223 4.65 8.64 24.47
N ALA A 224 5.26 9.78 24.14
CA ALA A 224 6.70 9.92 24.06
C ALA A 224 7.21 11.12 24.89
N ILE A 225 8.42 10.97 25.41
CA ILE A 225 9.24 12.09 25.88
C ILE A 225 9.87 12.77 24.66
N LEU A 226 9.82 14.10 24.63
CA LEU A 226 10.40 14.91 23.55
C LEU A 226 11.79 15.43 23.96
N ALA A 227 12.76 14.51 24.02
CA ALA A 227 14.14 14.83 24.41
C ALA A 227 14.76 15.84 23.43
N LYS A 228 15.09 17.04 23.93
CA LYS A 228 15.64 18.13 23.11
C LYS A 228 17.00 17.74 22.54
N THR A 229 17.23 18.09 21.27
CA THR A 229 18.51 17.87 20.60
C THR A 229 18.83 19.02 19.65
N GLU A 230 20.11 19.19 19.31
CA GLU A 230 20.59 20.16 18.31
C GLU A 230 21.36 19.46 17.18
N GLU A 231 21.11 18.17 17.00
CA GLU A 231 21.77 17.36 15.97
C GLU A 231 21.42 17.86 14.57
N LYS A 232 22.44 17.97 13.70
CA LYS A 232 22.26 18.38 12.30
C LYS A 232 22.23 17.16 11.39
N ARG A 233 21.20 17.05 10.55
CA ARG A 233 21.10 16.07 9.47
C ARG A 233 21.37 16.78 8.13
N GLY A 234 22.63 16.74 7.69
CA GLY A 234 23.08 17.52 6.53
C GLY A 234 23.25 19.01 6.84
N ASP A 235 23.28 19.84 5.81
CA ASP A 235 23.63 21.27 5.96
C ASP A 235 22.45 22.16 6.38
N SER A 236 21.21 21.75 6.14
CA SER A 236 20.01 22.59 6.26
C SER A 236 18.93 22.09 7.23
N THR A 237 19.10 20.89 7.81
CA THR A 237 18.09 20.31 8.72
C THR A 237 18.67 20.13 10.11
N THR A 238 18.05 20.78 11.09
CA THR A 238 18.34 20.56 12.52
C THR A 238 17.19 19.76 13.13
N ILE A 239 17.53 18.65 13.77
CA ILE A 239 16.58 17.85 14.53
C ILE A 239 16.27 18.63 15.82
N MET A 240 15.00 18.92 16.09
CA MET A 240 14.60 19.69 17.29
C MET A 240 14.44 18.78 18.53
N HIS A 241 13.84 17.61 18.33
CA HIS A 241 13.57 16.64 19.39
C HIS A 241 13.81 15.22 18.90
N ARG A 242 14.28 14.36 19.79
CA ARG A 242 14.24 12.90 19.67
C ARG A 242 13.07 12.40 20.48
N HIS A 243 12.21 11.59 19.87
CA HIS A 243 11.03 11.06 20.51
C HIS A 243 11.38 9.71 21.11
N GLU A 244 11.16 9.56 22.42
CA GLU A 244 11.42 8.31 23.15
C GLU A 244 10.11 7.82 23.75
N ALA A 245 9.66 6.63 23.37
CA ALA A 245 8.42 6.06 23.89
C ALA A 245 8.47 5.97 25.42
N MET A 246 7.56 6.65 26.11
CA MET A 246 7.51 6.71 27.58
C MET A 246 6.39 5.85 28.17
N SER A 247 5.28 5.72 27.46
CA SER A 247 4.17 4.87 27.85
C SER A 247 3.40 4.38 26.64
N TYR A 248 2.63 3.32 26.83
CA TYR A 248 1.65 2.84 25.87
C TYR A 248 0.36 2.48 26.58
N GLY A 249 -0.74 2.58 25.85
CA GLY A 249 -2.05 2.12 26.26
C GLY A 249 -2.62 1.17 25.21
N PHE A 250 -3.37 0.16 25.64
CA PHE A 250 -4.19 -0.60 24.71
C PHE A 250 -5.48 -1.14 25.33
N LEU A 251 -6.49 -1.36 24.50
CA LEU A 251 -7.75 -2.00 24.84
C LEU A 251 -8.00 -3.17 23.89
N VAL A 252 -8.27 -4.35 24.44
CA VAL A 252 -8.73 -5.51 23.66
C VAL A 252 -10.25 -5.48 23.60
N LYS A 253 -10.80 -5.29 22.40
CA LYS A 253 -12.24 -5.30 22.17
C LYS A 253 -12.66 -6.61 21.52
N ALA A 254 -13.39 -7.42 22.28
CA ALA A 254 -14.10 -8.59 21.76
C ALA A 254 -15.44 -8.19 21.15
N SER A 255 -15.92 -8.94 20.15
CA SER A 255 -17.28 -8.85 19.64
C SER A 255 -18.28 -9.12 20.76
N GLU A 256 -19.45 -8.48 20.72
CA GLU A 256 -20.48 -8.60 21.77
C GLU A 256 -20.98 -10.04 21.98
N ASP A 257 -20.95 -10.85 20.92
CA ASP A 257 -21.34 -12.25 20.99
C ASP A 257 -20.32 -13.14 21.74
N VAL A 258 -19.07 -12.68 21.96
CA VAL A 258 -18.04 -13.49 22.64
C VAL A 258 -18.37 -13.57 24.14
N PRO A 259 -18.55 -14.78 24.70
CA PRO A 259 -18.86 -14.95 26.12
C PRO A 259 -17.77 -14.38 27.04
N ALA A 260 -18.19 -13.59 28.04
CA ALA A 260 -17.27 -13.01 29.02
C ALA A 260 -16.48 -14.08 29.79
N ASP A 261 -17.09 -15.24 30.06
CA ASP A 261 -16.43 -16.37 30.73
C ASP A 261 -15.23 -16.90 29.94
N LEU A 262 -15.30 -16.89 28.59
CA LEU A 262 -14.17 -17.29 27.74
C LEU A 262 -13.04 -16.26 27.81
N LEU A 263 -13.35 -14.96 27.87
CA LEU A 263 -12.34 -13.92 28.01
C LEU A 263 -11.57 -14.10 29.33
N VAL A 264 -12.28 -14.36 30.42
CA VAL A 264 -11.69 -14.63 31.74
C VAL A 264 -10.87 -15.92 31.72
N GLN A 265 -11.41 -17.01 31.17
CA GLN A 265 -10.74 -18.31 31.11
C GLN A 265 -9.38 -18.24 30.39
N TYR A 266 -9.29 -17.47 29.30
CA TYR A 266 -8.07 -17.34 28.51
C TYR A 266 -7.19 -16.15 28.94
N GLY A 267 -7.58 -15.42 29.99
CA GLY A 267 -6.82 -14.30 30.54
C GLY A 267 -6.70 -13.11 29.58
N ILE A 268 -7.76 -12.83 28.81
CA ILE A 268 -7.87 -11.64 27.96
C ILE A 268 -8.19 -10.43 28.86
N PRO A 269 -7.43 -9.32 28.76
CA PRO A 269 -7.71 -8.12 29.57
C PRO A 269 -9.13 -7.59 29.34
N ALA A 270 -9.85 -7.31 30.44
CA ALA A 270 -11.23 -6.84 30.41
C ALA A 270 -11.38 -5.30 30.29
N GLY A 271 -10.29 -4.55 30.34
CA GLY A 271 -10.28 -3.09 30.23
C GLY A 271 -8.94 -2.56 29.71
N PRO A 272 -8.79 -1.23 29.60
CA PRO A 272 -7.57 -0.59 29.14
C PRO A 272 -6.38 -0.97 30.00
N VAL A 273 -5.28 -1.35 29.35
CA VAL A 273 -3.99 -1.60 29.98
C VAL A 273 -3.09 -0.43 29.67
N ILE A 274 -2.63 0.27 30.69
CA ILE A 274 -1.66 1.37 30.58
C ILE A 274 -0.35 0.89 31.18
N TYR A 275 0.75 1.11 30.46
CA TYR A 275 2.09 0.87 30.93
C TYR A 275 2.93 2.11 30.72
N ARG A 276 3.57 2.59 31.78
CA ARG A 276 4.55 3.67 31.76
C ARG A 276 5.91 3.11 32.18
N GLY A 277 6.92 3.43 31.38
CA GLY A 277 8.31 3.08 31.66
C GLY A 277 8.87 3.90 32.82
N SER A 278 10.18 3.85 32.96
CA SER A 278 10.91 4.76 33.84
C SER A 278 12.33 4.95 33.32
N GLU A 279 13.11 5.83 33.95
CA GLU A 279 14.52 6.02 33.61
C GLU A 279 15.34 4.71 33.61
N ASN A 280 14.95 3.74 34.46
CA ASN A 280 15.58 2.41 34.53
C ASN A 280 14.95 1.35 33.60
N ARG A 281 13.86 1.69 32.91
CA ARG A 281 13.08 0.80 32.02
C ARG A 281 12.58 1.60 30.82
N THR A 282 13.50 1.88 29.90
CA THR A 282 13.26 2.69 28.70
C THR A 282 12.83 1.86 27.49
N ASP A 283 12.80 0.53 27.60
CA ASP A 283 12.41 -0.40 26.54
C ASP A 283 10.88 -0.55 26.40
N VAL A 284 10.16 0.57 26.50
CA VAL A 284 8.69 0.65 26.47
C VAL A 284 8.12 0.04 25.18
N ALA A 285 8.71 0.35 24.02
CA ALA A 285 8.27 -0.18 22.74
C ALA A 285 8.48 -1.71 22.63
N ARG A 286 9.55 -2.24 23.23
CA ARG A 286 9.81 -3.69 23.28
C ARG A 286 8.80 -4.39 24.17
N HIS A 287 8.57 -3.85 25.35
CA HIS A 287 7.60 -4.35 26.31
C HIS A 287 6.18 -4.34 25.71
N PHE A 288 5.83 -3.33 24.91
CA PHE A 288 4.58 -3.30 24.14
C PHE A 288 4.49 -4.48 23.17
N VAL A 289 5.52 -4.68 22.32
CA VAL A 289 5.52 -5.78 21.33
C VAL A 289 5.39 -7.13 22.03
N GLU A 290 6.14 -7.36 23.10
CA GLU A 290 6.05 -8.60 23.90
C GLU A 290 4.65 -8.80 24.50
N THR A 291 4.05 -7.74 25.04
CA THR A 291 2.71 -7.77 25.63
C THR A 291 1.64 -8.07 24.58
N ILE A 292 1.69 -7.40 23.43
CA ILE A 292 0.74 -7.63 22.33
C ILE A 292 0.89 -9.04 21.75
N VAL A 293 2.11 -9.55 21.67
CA VAL A 293 2.39 -10.94 21.26
C VAL A 293 1.77 -11.93 22.24
N ASP A 294 1.89 -11.71 23.55
CA ASP A 294 1.27 -12.57 24.57
C ASP A 294 -0.27 -12.53 24.49
N VAL A 295 -0.85 -11.34 24.40
CA VAL A 295 -2.31 -11.16 24.20
C VAL A 295 -2.77 -11.87 22.92
N ALA A 296 -2.03 -11.71 21.82
CA ALA A 296 -2.37 -12.36 20.55
C ALA A 296 -2.29 -13.89 20.62
N ARG A 297 -1.34 -14.47 21.37
CA ARG A 297 -1.30 -15.93 21.63
C ARG A 297 -2.53 -16.41 22.40
N LYS A 298 -2.96 -15.63 23.40
CA LYS A 298 -4.20 -15.93 24.16
C LYS A 298 -5.42 -15.89 23.25
N ILE A 299 -5.53 -14.87 22.39
CA ILE A 299 -6.59 -14.74 21.38
C ILE A 299 -6.55 -15.92 20.40
N GLU A 300 -5.38 -16.29 19.87
CA GLU A 300 -5.24 -17.44 18.96
C GLU A 300 -5.72 -18.75 19.61
N ASN A 301 -5.41 -18.95 20.89
CA ASN A 301 -5.84 -20.14 21.61
C ASN A 301 -7.36 -20.15 21.90
N LEU A 302 -7.95 -18.99 22.19
CA LEU A 302 -9.40 -18.85 22.34
C LEU A 302 -10.10 -19.10 21.00
N MET A 303 -9.57 -18.56 19.90
CA MET A 303 -10.10 -18.72 18.54
C MET A 303 -10.13 -20.19 18.05
N LYS A 304 -9.38 -21.09 18.69
CA LYS A 304 -9.43 -22.54 18.41
C LYS A 304 -10.61 -23.26 19.06
N ALA A 305 -11.36 -22.59 19.96
CA ALA A 305 -12.57 -23.15 20.54
C ALA A 305 -13.61 -23.43 19.44
N ASN A 306 -14.29 -24.56 19.56
CA ASN A 306 -15.31 -25.00 18.61
C ASN A 306 -16.55 -25.45 19.38
N ILE A 307 -17.37 -24.47 19.76
CA ILE A 307 -18.65 -24.69 20.41
C ILE A 307 -19.63 -25.27 19.37
N PRO A 308 -20.29 -26.41 19.66
CA PRO A 308 -21.27 -27.00 18.76
C PRO A 308 -22.42 -26.04 18.45
N LEU A 309 -22.97 -26.19 17.25
CA LEU A 309 -24.15 -25.47 16.78
C LEU A 309 -25.31 -25.53 17.78
N ILE A 310 -25.86 -24.35 18.11
CA ILE A 310 -27.05 -24.13 18.91
C ILE A 310 -28.09 -23.48 18.00
N MET A 311 -29.25 -24.14 17.87
CA MET A 311 -30.38 -23.66 17.07
C MET A 311 -31.68 -23.73 17.85
N THR A 312 -32.48 -22.68 17.72
CA THR A 312 -33.88 -22.66 18.12
C THR A 312 -34.76 -23.37 17.09
N GLU A 313 -35.97 -23.77 17.48
CA GLU A 313 -36.95 -24.38 16.55
C GLU A 313 -37.29 -23.45 15.36
N GLY A 314 -37.35 -22.13 15.59
CA GLY A 314 -37.62 -21.13 14.55
C GLY A 314 -36.47 -21.00 13.53
N GLU A 315 -35.22 -21.07 13.98
CA GLU A 315 -34.05 -21.06 13.10
C GLU A 315 -33.96 -22.34 12.27
N GLU A 316 -34.30 -23.49 12.86
CA GLU A 316 -34.33 -24.76 12.14
C GLU A 316 -35.41 -24.75 11.05
N LYS A 317 -36.59 -24.18 11.34
CA LYS A 317 -37.63 -23.94 10.33
C LYS A 317 -37.14 -23.00 9.22
N THR A 318 -36.52 -21.87 9.59
CA THR A 318 -35.97 -20.90 8.63
C THR A 318 -34.93 -21.56 7.72
N HIS A 319 -34.05 -22.39 8.32
CA HIS A 319 -33.10 -23.18 7.57
C HIS A 319 -33.83 -24.10 6.60
N GLN A 320 -34.77 -24.92 7.05
CA GLN A 320 -35.51 -25.88 6.20
C GLN A 320 -36.23 -25.21 5.01
N GLU A 321 -36.86 -24.06 5.22
CA GLU A 321 -37.60 -23.32 4.18
C GLU A 321 -36.68 -22.56 3.20
N CYS A 322 -35.41 -22.35 3.54
CA CYS A 322 -34.48 -21.58 2.71
C CYS A 322 -34.02 -22.36 1.45
N ASN A 323 -34.39 -21.87 0.26
CA ASN A 323 -34.07 -22.51 -1.02
C ASN A 323 -32.93 -21.82 -1.81
N ALA A 324 -32.37 -20.75 -1.28
CA ALA A 324 -31.28 -20.00 -1.91
C ALA A 324 -30.22 -19.61 -0.87
N CYS A 325 -28.93 -19.69 -1.22
CA CYS A 325 -27.85 -19.31 -0.32
C CYS A 325 -28.00 -17.87 0.16
N ASN A 326 -27.94 -17.62 1.47
CA ASN A 326 -28.05 -16.28 2.03
C ASN A 326 -26.95 -15.31 1.50
N LEU A 327 -25.79 -15.83 1.08
CA LEU A 327 -24.70 -15.06 0.45
C LEU A 327 -24.80 -15.03 -1.08
N CYS A 328 -24.51 -16.13 -1.80
CA CYS A 328 -24.44 -16.10 -3.27
C CYS A 328 -25.79 -16.07 -4.00
N LYS A 329 -26.92 -16.22 -3.30
CA LYS A 329 -28.28 -16.31 -3.88
C LYS A 329 -28.49 -17.45 -4.88
N CYS A 330 -27.48 -18.29 -5.09
CA CYS A 330 -27.50 -19.54 -5.81
C CYS A 330 -28.54 -20.51 -5.19
N ILE A 331 -29.24 -21.28 -6.03
CA ILE A 331 -30.30 -22.22 -5.61
C ILE A 331 -29.65 -23.39 -4.84
N LEU A 332 -30.23 -23.74 -3.69
CA LEU A 332 -29.77 -24.83 -2.85
C LEU A 332 -30.52 -26.12 -3.21
N ALA A 333 -29.90 -27.00 -4.00
CA ALA A 333 -30.41 -28.35 -4.27
C ALA A 333 -29.86 -29.36 -3.24
N GLY A 334 -30.62 -30.44 -2.98
CA GLY A 334 -30.39 -31.37 -1.87
C GLY A 334 -28.95 -31.90 -1.79
N GLY A 335 -28.26 -31.58 -0.70
CA GLY A 335 -26.86 -31.94 -0.40
C GLY A 335 -25.94 -30.75 -0.16
N ASP A 336 -26.21 -29.59 -0.76
CA ASP A 336 -25.35 -28.40 -0.70
C ASP A 336 -25.71 -27.40 0.40
N LYS A 337 -26.76 -27.68 1.17
CA LYS A 337 -27.36 -26.79 2.16
C LYS A 337 -26.69 -26.95 3.53
N VAL A 338 -25.97 -25.92 3.97
CA VAL A 338 -25.13 -25.94 5.18
C VAL A 338 -25.64 -24.93 6.21
N ARG A 339 -25.51 -25.28 7.50
CA ARG A 339 -25.82 -24.43 8.65
C ARG A 339 -24.55 -23.69 9.08
N ASP A 340 -24.42 -22.43 8.65
CA ASP A 340 -23.33 -21.55 9.09
C ASP A 340 -23.58 -21.13 10.54
N HIS A 341 -22.54 -21.20 11.37
CA HIS A 341 -22.62 -20.85 12.78
C HIS A 341 -21.30 -20.30 13.30
N ASP A 342 -21.38 -19.60 14.42
CA ASP A 342 -20.22 -19.11 15.11
C ASP A 342 -19.58 -20.21 15.96
N HIS A 343 -18.34 -20.59 15.70
CA HIS A 343 -17.62 -21.58 16.50
C HIS A 343 -17.28 -21.08 17.92
N LEU A 344 -17.34 -19.78 18.20
CA LEU A 344 -17.10 -19.23 19.54
C LEU A 344 -18.35 -19.22 20.43
N THR A 345 -19.55 -19.31 19.85
CA THR A 345 -20.81 -19.16 20.59
C THR A 345 -21.80 -20.28 20.33
N GLY A 346 -21.60 -21.07 19.26
CA GLY A 346 -22.54 -22.04 18.73
C GLY A 346 -23.70 -21.41 17.94
N LYS A 347 -23.89 -20.08 17.97
CA LYS A 347 -25.07 -19.42 17.42
C LYS A 347 -25.17 -19.60 15.91
N PHE A 348 -26.32 -20.06 15.44
CA PHE A 348 -26.66 -20.12 14.02
C PHE A 348 -26.66 -18.72 13.41
N ARG A 349 -26.03 -18.59 12.23
CA ARG A 349 -25.93 -17.32 11.51
C ARG A 349 -26.87 -17.27 10.31
N GLN A 350 -26.80 -18.29 9.45
CA GLN A 350 -27.50 -18.29 8.16
C GLN A 350 -27.41 -19.64 7.45
N THR A 351 -28.16 -19.77 6.35
CA THR A 351 -28.15 -20.95 5.49
C THR A 351 -27.33 -20.69 4.23
N LEU A 352 -26.26 -21.47 4.03
CA LEU A 352 -25.31 -21.25 2.93
C LEU A 352 -25.20 -22.46 2.01
N CYS A 353 -24.67 -22.23 0.81
CA CYS A 353 -24.09 -23.31 0.04
C CYS A 353 -22.73 -23.72 0.61
N SER A 354 -22.34 -24.97 0.42
CA SER A 354 -21.05 -25.50 0.90
C SER A 354 -19.84 -24.63 0.52
N ARG A 355 -19.80 -24.11 -0.71
CA ARG A 355 -18.74 -23.21 -1.18
C ARG A 355 -18.65 -21.93 -0.34
N CYS A 356 -19.75 -21.20 -0.17
CA CYS A 356 -19.77 -19.97 0.61
C CYS A 356 -19.41 -20.23 2.09
N ASN A 357 -19.88 -21.34 2.64
CA ASN A 357 -19.53 -21.72 4.02
C ASN A 357 -18.01 -21.95 4.18
N LEU A 358 -17.36 -22.62 3.22
CA LEU A 358 -15.90 -22.83 3.24
C LEU A 358 -15.08 -21.54 3.06
N GLU A 359 -15.67 -20.52 2.45
CA GLU A 359 -15.06 -19.19 2.30
C GLU A 359 -15.15 -18.35 3.59
N LEU A 360 -16.15 -18.59 4.45
CA LEU A 360 -16.31 -17.93 5.76
C LEU A 360 -15.34 -18.49 6.82
N GLN A 361 -14.06 -18.53 6.49
CA GLN A 361 -13.03 -18.95 7.44
C GLN A 361 -12.85 -17.91 8.53
N GLN A 362 -12.64 -18.38 9.77
CA GLN A 362 -12.25 -17.50 10.86
C GLN A 362 -10.95 -16.73 10.52
N PRO A 363 -10.87 -15.44 10.90
CA PRO A 363 -9.66 -14.66 10.72
C PRO A 363 -8.46 -15.32 11.40
N LYS A 364 -7.34 -15.40 10.68
CA LYS A 364 -6.06 -15.88 11.21
C LYS A 364 -5.14 -14.72 11.60
N PHE A 365 -5.73 -13.64 12.08
CA PHE A 365 -5.00 -12.49 12.57
C PHE A 365 -5.80 -11.73 13.62
N VAL A 366 -5.13 -10.86 14.36
CA VAL A 366 -5.77 -9.82 15.18
C VAL A 366 -5.27 -8.45 14.70
N PRO A 367 -6.16 -7.51 14.34
CA PRO A 367 -5.77 -6.15 14.00
C PRO A 367 -5.50 -5.34 15.27
N VAL A 368 -4.42 -4.56 15.23
CA VAL A 368 -4.03 -3.56 16.23
C VAL A 368 -4.13 -2.19 15.57
N PHE A 369 -5.09 -1.41 16.00
CA PHE A 369 -5.41 -0.10 15.46
C PHE A 369 -4.69 0.98 16.26
N PHE A 370 -3.99 1.82 15.51
CA PHE A 370 -3.43 3.09 15.95
C PHE A 370 -4.03 4.20 15.09
N HIS A 371 -4.07 5.42 15.60
CA HIS A 371 -4.48 6.57 14.81
C HIS A 371 -3.24 7.32 14.32
N ASN A 372 -3.05 7.38 13.00
CA ASN A 372 -1.87 7.98 12.36
C ASN A 372 -0.55 7.17 12.51
N LEU A 373 -0.69 5.84 12.64
CA LEU A 373 0.41 4.88 12.77
C LEU A 373 1.57 5.12 11.79
N SER A 374 1.24 5.34 10.52
CA SER A 374 2.23 5.42 9.43
C SER A 374 3.23 6.56 9.60
N ASN A 375 2.90 7.58 10.41
CA ASN A 375 3.71 8.78 10.58
C ASN A 375 4.40 8.87 11.95
N TYR A 376 4.00 8.07 12.94
CA TYR A 376 4.50 8.21 14.31
C TYR A 376 4.86 6.86 14.96
N GLU A 377 3.88 6.09 15.42
CA GLU A 377 4.14 4.92 16.28
C GLU A 377 4.83 3.77 15.54
N SER A 378 4.69 3.71 14.21
CA SER A 378 5.39 2.70 13.40
C SER A 378 6.91 2.74 13.57
N HIS A 379 7.49 3.91 13.83
CA HIS A 379 8.92 4.07 14.05
C HIS A 379 9.40 3.41 15.35
N PHE A 380 8.58 3.40 16.41
CA PHE A 380 8.88 2.70 17.66
C PHE A 380 8.73 1.19 17.53
N ILE A 381 7.68 0.74 16.84
CA ILE A 381 7.32 -0.67 16.82
C ILE A 381 8.23 -1.45 15.86
N ILE A 382 8.50 -0.92 14.67
CA ILE A 382 9.19 -1.68 13.62
C ILE A 382 10.66 -1.99 13.97
N THR A 383 11.32 -1.11 14.73
CA THR A 383 12.69 -1.32 15.21
C THR A 383 12.77 -2.50 16.16
N GLU A 384 11.76 -2.69 17.03
CA GLU A 384 11.71 -3.80 17.98
C GLU A 384 11.27 -5.11 17.32
N LEU A 385 10.51 -5.04 16.23
CA LEU A 385 10.14 -6.25 15.47
C LEU A 385 11.35 -6.94 14.85
N GLY A 386 12.38 -6.19 14.44
CA GLY A 386 13.62 -6.73 13.84
C GLY A 386 14.52 -7.52 14.80
N CYS A 387 14.29 -7.44 16.11
CA CYS A 387 15.04 -8.18 17.12
C CYS A 387 14.59 -9.65 17.26
N ASP A 388 13.50 -10.05 16.59
CA ASP A 388 12.96 -11.41 16.65
C ASP A 388 13.31 -12.23 15.39
N THR A 389 13.40 -13.54 15.57
CA THR A 389 13.65 -14.53 14.51
C THR A 389 12.45 -14.82 13.62
N GLN A 390 11.24 -14.38 14.01
CA GLN A 390 10.02 -14.62 13.26
C GLN A 390 9.83 -13.64 12.10
N ALA A 391 9.26 -14.14 11.00
CA ALA A 391 9.04 -13.35 9.80
C ALA A 391 8.10 -12.15 10.07
N ILE A 392 8.41 -11.02 9.43
CA ILE A 392 7.57 -9.83 9.38
C ILE A 392 7.09 -9.69 7.94
N ASN A 393 5.82 -9.37 7.76
CA ASN A 393 5.26 -8.98 6.47
C ASN A 393 5.00 -7.48 6.48
N VAL A 394 5.43 -6.76 5.45
CA VAL A 394 5.36 -5.30 5.39
C VAL A 394 4.72 -4.88 4.08
N ILE A 395 3.78 -3.93 4.15
CA ILE A 395 3.21 -3.25 2.99
C ILE A 395 3.78 -1.84 2.95
N PRO A 396 4.89 -1.60 2.22
CA PRO A 396 5.54 -0.29 2.18
C PRO A 396 4.74 0.70 1.32
N ASN A 397 4.69 1.95 1.77
CA ASN A 397 4.28 3.09 0.94
C ASN A 397 5.51 3.87 0.43
N SER A 398 6.56 3.93 1.24
CA SER A 398 7.87 4.48 0.94
C SER A 398 8.91 3.75 1.82
N GLU A 399 10.19 4.10 1.70
CA GLU A 399 11.25 3.53 2.55
C GLU A 399 11.06 3.83 4.04
N GLU A 400 10.38 4.94 4.38
CA GLU A 400 10.19 5.39 5.77
C GLU A 400 8.73 5.21 6.27
N LYS A 401 7.76 5.03 5.37
CA LYS A 401 6.32 4.93 5.72
C LYS A 401 5.71 3.63 5.24
N PHE A 402 5.03 2.93 6.15
CA PHE A 402 4.38 1.65 5.89
C PHE A 402 2.85 1.81 5.95
N ILE A 403 2.13 1.23 5.00
CA ILE A 403 0.66 1.16 5.02
C ILE A 403 0.20 0.28 6.19
N SER A 404 0.86 -0.86 6.35
CA SER A 404 0.63 -1.82 7.42
C SER A 404 1.83 -2.75 7.50
N PHE A 405 2.04 -3.33 8.68
CA PHE A 405 2.99 -4.42 8.89
C PHE A 405 2.35 -5.47 9.79
N SER A 406 2.77 -6.72 9.65
CA SER A 406 2.25 -7.87 10.39
C SER A 406 3.37 -8.72 10.92
N LYS A 407 3.25 -9.14 12.18
CA LYS A 407 4.17 -10.05 12.85
C LYS A 407 3.51 -11.43 12.94
N TYR A 408 4.22 -12.48 12.53
CA TYR A 408 3.79 -13.84 12.83
C TYR A 408 3.94 -14.13 14.32
N ILE A 409 2.94 -14.80 14.89
CA ILE A 409 2.93 -15.28 16.28
C ILE A 409 3.06 -16.80 16.31
N SER A 410 2.45 -17.45 15.31
CA SER A 410 2.55 -18.86 14.99
C SER A 410 2.72 -19.02 13.47
N SER A 411 2.84 -20.26 12.98
CA SER A 411 2.95 -20.52 11.54
C SER A 411 1.71 -20.11 10.73
N THR A 412 0.58 -19.83 11.40
CA THR A 412 -0.69 -19.52 10.75
C THR A 412 -1.35 -18.25 11.26
N PHE A 413 -0.97 -17.71 12.43
CA PHE A 413 -1.61 -16.56 13.05
C PHE A 413 -0.69 -15.34 13.12
N THR A 414 -1.25 -14.15 12.87
CA THR A 414 -0.50 -12.89 12.80
C THR A 414 -1.12 -11.78 13.64
N VAL A 415 -0.29 -10.87 14.14
CA VAL A 415 -0.73 -9.54 14.63
C VAL A 415 -0.53 -8.55 13.49
N ARG A 416 -1.57 -7.80 13.14
CA ARG A 416 -1.54 -6.85 12.03
C ARG A 416 -1.74 -5.43 12.55
N PHE A 417 -0.78 -4.55 12.32
CA PHE A 417 -0.87 -3.15 12.72
C PHE A 417 -1.52 -2.33 11.61
N ILE A 418 -2.57 -1.58 11.95
CA ILE A 418 -3.41 -0.85 10.99
C ILE A 418 -3.57 0.60 11.41
N ASP A 419 -3.46 1.50 10.44
CA ASP A 419 -3.67 2.93 10.62
C ASP A 419 -5.14 3.31 10.38
N THR A 420 -5.84 3.74 11.44
CA THR A 420 -7.22 4.21 11.33
C THR A 420 -7.36 5.52 10.56
N PHE A 421 -6.30 6.33 10.45
CA PHE A 421 -6.31 7.56 9.66
C PHE A 421 -6.48 7.28 8.16
N ARG A 422 -6.08 6.08 7.69
CA ARG A 422 -6.31 5.61 6.31
C ARG A 422 -7.77 5.21 6.02
N PHE A 423 -8.61 5.21 7.05
CA PHE A 423 -10.06 5.08 6.92
C PHE A 423 -10.78 6.40 7.16
N MET A 424 -10.34 7.16 8.15
CA MET A 424 -10.92 8.43 8.58
C MET A 424 -9.82 9.49 8.66
N ALA A 425 -9.58 10.17 7.54
CA ALA A 425 -8.49 11.14 7.37
C ALA A 425 -8.78 12.48 8.05
N SER A 426 -8.99 12.45 9.37
CA SER A 426 -9.23 13.60 10.25
C SER A 426 -8.60 13.33 11.61
N SER A 427 -8.32 14.38 12.38
CA SER A 427 -7.77 14.24 13.73
C SER A 427 -8.73 13.47 14.66
N LEU A 428 -8.18 12.75 15.64
CA LEU A 428 -8.98 12.07 16.66
C LEU A 428 -9.90 13.04 17.42
N SER A 429 -9.46 14.28 17.68
CA SER A 429 -10.31 15.31 18.31
C SER A 429 -11.56 15.57 17.49
N SER A 430 -11.41 15.86 16.20
CA SER A 430 -12.54 16.13 15.31
C SER A 430 -13.44 14.92 15.13
N LEU A 431 -12.88 13.70 15.13
CA LEU A 431 -13.66 12.47 15.05
C LEU A 431 -14.47 12.22 16.34
N ALA A 432 -13.88 12.44 17.52
CA ALA A 432 -14.57 12.35 18.79
C ALA A 432 -15.68 13.41 18.91
N GLU A 433 -15.42 14.66 18.52
CA GLU A 433 -16.41 15.74 18.50
C GLU A 433 -17.64 15.38 17.66
N ASN A 434 -17.44 14.71 16.52
CA ASN A 434 -18.55 14.24 15.66
C ASN A 434 -19.38 13.12 16.28
N LEU A 435 -18.88 12.41 17.30
CA LEU A 435 -19.63 11.38 18.01
C LEU A 435 -20.50 11.92 19.15
N VAL A 436 -20.30 13.18 19.57
CA VAL A 436 -21.01 13.74 20.73
C VAL A 436 -22.51 13.84 20.46
N THR A 437 -23.28 13.13 21.29
CA THR A 437 -24.73 13.24 21.40
C THR A 437 -25.10 13.75 22.80
N PRO A 438 -26.30 14.30 23.01
CA PRO A 438 -26.71 14.79 24.34
C PRO A 438 -26.57 13.74 25.46
N GLU A 439 -26.71 12.46 25.13
CA GLU A 439 -26.61 11.34 26.08
C GLU A 439 -25.28 10.56 25.99
N HIS A 440 -24.34 10.99 25.12
CA HIS A 440 -23.05 10.33 24.88
C HIS A 440 -23.14 8.84 24.49
N GLU A 441 -24.25 8.42 23.87
CA GLU A 441 -24.55 7.02 23.52
C GLU A 441 -23.52 6.37 22.58
N ASN A 442 -22.80 7.18 21.81
CA ASN A 442 -21.75 6.71 20.90
C ASN A 442 -20.44 6.37 21.62
N PHE A 443 -20.26 6.76 22.89
CA PHE A 443 -19.05 6.53 23.69
C PHE A 443 -19.18 5.29 24.58
N ARG A 444 -19.47 4.14 23.96
CA ARG A 444 -19.82 2.88 24.62
C ARG A 444 -18.66 2.27 25.41
N GLU A 445 -17.44 2.37 24.90
CA GLU A 445 -16.26 1.86 25.58
C GLU A 445 -15.82 2.83 26.66
N THR A 446 -15.82 4.14 26.40
CA THR A 446 -15.52 5.16 27.42
C THR A 446 -16.46 5.07 28.63
N ALA A 447 -17.77 4.91 28.39
CA ALA A 447 -18.78 4.81 29.46
C ALA A 447 -18.63 3.57 30.37
N LYS A 448 -17.86 2.55 29.97
CA LYS A 448 -17.56 1.38 30.83
C LYS A 448 -16.51 1.69 31.89
N HIS A 449 -15.75 2.75 31.72
CA HIS A 449 -14.58 3.06 32.55
C HIS A 449 -14.66 4.38 33.32
N PHE A 450 -15.72 5.15 33.08
CA PHE A 450 -15.96 6.46 33.68
C PHE A 450 -17.43 6.58 34.11
N VAL A 451 -17.70 7.32 35.18
CA VAL A 451 -19.08 7.54 35.62
C VAL A 451 -19.76 8.61 34.76
N VAL A 452 -21.08 8.67 34.77
CA VAL A 452 -21.87 9.62 33.95
C VAL A 452 -21.42 11.08 34.15
N GLY A 453 -21.04 11.45 35.37
CA GLY A 453 -20.54 12.80 35.69
C GLY A 453 -19.19 13.15 35.03
N ASP A 454 -18.39 12.14 34.68
CA ASP A 454 -17.07 12.31 34.07
C ASP A 454 -17.16 12.49 32.55
N MET A 455 -18.26 12.04 31.92
CA MET A 455 -18.40 11.98 30.45
C MET A 455 -18.10 13.31 29.74
N PRO A 456 -18.52 14.49 30.24
CA PRO A 456 -18.15 15.76 29.61
C PRO A 456 -16.64 16.05 29.60
N LEU A 457 -15.87 15.40 30.48
CA LEU A 457 -14.42 15.56 30.58
C LEU A 457 -13.64 14.56 29.71
N VAL A 458 -14.23 13.40 29.40
CA VAL A 458 -13.52 12.28 28.75
C VAL A 458 -14.01 11.96 27.33
N THR A 459 -14.98 12.72 26.81
CA THR A 459 -15.54 12.55 25.44
C THR A 459 -14.98 13.54 24.42
N ARG A 460 -13.97 14.32 24.83
CA ARG A 460 -13.14 15.14 23.95
C ARG A 460 -11.68 14.75 24.14
N LYS A 461 -10.86 15.00 23.12
CA LYS A 461 -9.41 14.81 23.26
C LYS A 461 -8.88 15.70 24.39
N GLY A 462 -8.06 15.10 25.26
CA GLY A 462 -7.41 15.82 26.35
C GLY A 462 -6.40 16.83 25.83
N VAL A 463 -5.73 17.52 26.76
CA VAL A 463 -4.68 18.50 26.43
C VAL A 463 -3.42 18.13 27.17
N TYR A 464 -2.29 17.98 26.45
CA TYR A 464 -1.03 17.53 27.05
C TYR A 464 0.14 18.46 26.71
N PRO A 465 1.02 18.81 27.67
CA PRO A 465 2.15 19.71 27.44
C PRO A 465 3.37 18.98 26.87
N TYR A 466 3.28 18.54 25.60
CA TYR A 466 4.29 17.70 24.95
C TYR A 466 5.73 18.21 25.04
N GLU A 467 5.99 19.49 24.73
CA GLU A 467 7.36 20.05 24.75
C GLU A 467 7.92 20.30 26.16
N TYR A 468 7.04 20.34 27.17
CA TYR A 468 7.45 20.39 28.57
C TYR A 468 7.87 19.01 29.08
N THR A 469 7.26 17.93 28.59
CA THR A 469 7.61 16.54 28.92
C THR A 469 8.84 16.10 28.12
N ASP A 470 9.99 16.71 28.45
CA ASP A 470 11.29 16.48 27.81
C ASP A 470 12.22 15.52 28.56
N SER A 471 11.80 15.01 29.72
CA SER A 471 12.54 14.02 30.51
C SER A 471 11.63 13.18 31.42
N TRP A 472 12.15 12.06 31.94
CA TRP A 472 11.46 11.22 32.91
C TRP A 472 11.17 11.97 34.23
N GLU A 473 12.06 12.87 34.66
CA GLU A 473 11.89 13.64 35.89
C GLU A 473 10.66 14.56 35.84
N ARG A 474 10.31 15.07 34.64
CA ARG A 474 9.11 15.89 34.45
C ARG A 474 7.82 15.16 34.79
N LEU A 475 7.79 13.85 34.62
CA LEU A 475 6.62 13.04 34.95
C LEU A 475 6.37 12.97 36.46
N GLU A 476 7.36 13.27 37.29
CA GLU A 476 7.23 13.32 38.76
C GLU A 476 6.77 14.69 39.28
N ASP A 477 6.57 15.68 38.38
CA ASP A 477 6.11 17.01 38.76
C ASP A 477 4.72 16.94 39.41
N ARG A 478 4.63 17.44 40.65
CA ARG A 478 3.41 17.39 41.49
C ARG A 478 2.42 18.52 41.23
N ARG A 479 2.53 19.18 40.08
CA ARG A 479 1.66 20.29 39.68
C ARG A 479 1.45 20.25 38.18
N LEU A 480 0.26 20.65 37.74
CA LEU A 480 0.03 20.91 36.32
C LEU A 480 0.98 22.04 35.85
N PRO A 481 1.68 21.88 34.71
CA PRO A 481 2.53 22.93 34.14
C PRO A 481 1.76 24.23 33.89
N SER A 482 2.48 25.34 33.83
CA SER A 482 1.85 26.64 33.59
C SER A 482 1.36 26.74 32.15
N LYS A 483 0.43 27.65 31.86
CA LYS A 483 -0.08 27.87 30.50
C LYS A 483 1.02 28.09 29.45
N ARG A 484 2.15 28.68 29.85
CA ARG A 484 3.29 28.94 28.95
C ARG A 484 4.03 27.67 28.54
N ASP A 485 3.95 26.63 29.37
CA ASP A 485 4.62 25.35 29.16
C ASP A 485 3.88 24.46 28.13
N PHE A 486 2.68 24.86 27.72
CA PHE A 486 1.90 24.23 26.63
C PHE A 486 2.19 24.86 25.25
N PHE A 487 3.24 25.67 25.12
CA PHE A 487 3.59 26.26 23.84
C PHE A 487 4.11 25.19 22.87
N SER A 488 3.66 25.25 21.61
CA SER A 488 4.13 24.37 20.55
C SER A 488 5.01 25.15 19.59
N THR A 489 6.30 24.81 19.54
CA THR A 489 7.29 25.30 18.59
C THR A 489 6.92 24.90 17.15
N LEU A 490 6.34 23.71 16.95
CA LEU A 490 5.92 23.24 15.62
C LEU A 490 4.84 24.11 14.98
N THR A 491 3.88 24.60 15.77
CA THR A 491 2.77 25.44 15.28
C THR A 491 2.99 26.93 15.54
N GLU A 492 4.04 27.29 16.30
CA GLU A 492 4.30 28.63 16.82
C GLU A 492 3.10 29.24 17.57
N THR A 493 2.31 28.39 18.24
CA THR A 493 1.14 28.81 18.98
C THR A 493 1.13 28.30 20.41
N GLY A 494 0.56 29.11 21.32
CA GLY A 494 0.24 28.69 22.67
C GLY A 494 -1.15 28.06 22.76
N ILE A 495 -1.39 27.33 23.85
CA ILE A 495 -2.71 26.77 24.16
C ILE A 495 -3.79 27.85 24.32
N LYS A 496 -5.01 27.55 23.88
CA LYS A 496 -6.19 28.38 24.12
C LYS A 496 -6.56 28.40 25.61
N GLU A 497 -7.26 29.46 26.04
CA GLU A 497 -7.71 29.56 27.44
C GLU A 497 -8.67 28.43 27.81
N GLU A 498 -9.64 28.14 26.94
CA GLU A 498 -10.64 27.07 27.13
C GLU A 498 -10.00 25.69 27.34
N ASP A 499 -8.94 25.39 26.58
CA ASP A 499 -8.23 24.12 26.64
C ASP A 499 -7.38 24.01 27.91
N PHE A 500 -6.78 25.12 28.36
CA PHE A 500 -6.02 25.15 29.60
C PHE A 500 -6.91 25.02 30.85
N GLU A 501 -8.06 25.68 30.85
CA GLU A 501 -9.05 25.52 31.93
C GLU A 501 -9.62 24.10 31.96
N HIS A 502 -9.85 23.49 30.78
CA HIS A 502 -10.21 22.08 30.71
C HIS A 502 -9.13 21.17 31.31
N ALA A 503 -7.84 21.40 31.00
CA ALA A 503 -6.74 20.63 31.57
C ALA A 503 -6.69 20.70 33.11
N LYS A 504 -6.91 21.90 33.70
CA LYS A 504 -7.03 22.07 35.15
C LYS A 504 -8.21 21.30 35.73
N LEU A 505 -9.39 21.42 35.11
CA LEU A 505 -10.58 20.72 35.56
C LEU A 505 -10.37 19.20 35.57
N VAL A 506 -9.74 18.65 34.53
CA VAL A 506 -9.40 17.22 34.48
C VAL A 506 -8.39 16.85 35.56
N TRP A 507 -7.32 17.64 35.72
CA TRP A 507 -6.30 17.42 36.75
C TRP A 507 -6.92 17.36 38.16
N ASP A 508 -7.76 18.34 38.49
CA ASP A 508 -8.39 18.47 39.80
C ASP A 508 -9.49 17.42 40.02
N HIS A 509 -10.33 17.15 39.01
CA HIS A 509 -11.47 16.22 39.11
C HIS A 509 -11.02 14.77 39.30
N PHE A 510 -9.94 14.36 38.64
CA PHE A 510 -9.38 13.02 38.75
C PHE A 510 -8.27 12.88 39.81
N ASP A 511 -8.05 13.93 40.62
CA ASP A 511 -7.06 13.95 41.70
C ASP A 511 -5.65 13.53 41.24
N CYS A 512 -5.21 14.06 40.09
CA CYS A 512 -3.89 13.77 39.55
C CYS A 512 -2.80 14.36 40.45
N ASN A 513 -1.92 13.52 41.00
CA ASN A 513 -0.87 13.94 41.93
C ASN A 513 0.44 14.25 41.22
N THR A 514 0.64 13.71 40.01
CA THR A 514 1.86 13.88 39.22
C THR A 514 1.53 14.03 37.73
N LEU A 515 2.42 14.67 36.96
CA LEU A 515 2.27 14.79 35.51
C LEU A 515 2.22 13.42 34.81
N GLY A 516 2.89 12.42 35.38
CA GLY A 516 2.83 11.04 34.91
C GLY A 516 1.46 10.39 35.10
N GLU A 517 0.79 10.61 36.24
CA GLU A 517 -0.60 10.14 36.43
C GLU A 517 -1.56 10.84 35.46
N TYR A 518 -1.39 12.14 35.23
CA TYR A 518 -2.15 12.88 34.24
C TYR A 518 -1.91 12.34 32.82
N SER A 519 -0.66 11.99 32.49
CA SER A 519 -0.32 11.36 31.21
C SER A 519 -0.94 9.99 31.04
N ASP A 520 -0.96 9.16 32.09
CA ASP A 520 -1.58 7.83 32.06
C ASP A 520 -3.10 7.94 31.83
N LEU A 521 -3.75 8.92 32.47
CA LEU A 521 -5.16 9.22 32.25
C LEU A 521 -5.42 9.75 30.82
N TYR A 522 -4.58 10.67 30.33
CA TYR A 522 -4.65 11.20 28.97
C TYR A 522 -4.60 10.07 27.94
N LEU A 523 -3.60 9.18 28.06
CA LEU A 523 -3.41 8.05 27.17
C LEU A 523 -4.57 7.04 27.25
N LYS A 524 -5.10 6.80 28.45
CA LYS A 524 -6.30 5.97 28.63
C LYS A 524 -7.51 6.55 27.89
N ILE A 525 -7.73 7.86 27.98
CA ILE A 525 -8.83 8.54 27.28
C ILE A 525 -8.62 8.44 25.77
N ASP A 526 -7.41 8.70 25.26
CA ASP A 526 -7.11 8.62 23.82
C ASP A 526 -7.37 7.22 23.23
N VAL A 527 -6.94 6.15 23.92
CA VAL A 527 -7.23 4.77 23.51
C VAL A 527 -8.74 4.47 23.50
N LEU A 528 -9.48 4.96 24.51
CA LEU A 528 -10.93 4.77 24.59
C LEU A 528 -11.67 5.56 23.50
N LEU A 529 -11.30 6.81 23.27
CA LEU A 529 -11.85 7.63 22.18
C LEU A 529 -11.59 6.98 20.81
N LEU A 530 -10.38 6.49 20.57
CA LEU A 530 -10.05 5.76 19.35
C LEU A 530 -10.95 4.52 19.19
N SER A 531 -11.15 3.77 20.27
CA SER A 531 -12.01 2.59 20.25
C SER A 531 -13.46 2.94 19.93
N ASP A 532 -14.02 3.99 20.54
CA ASP A 532 -15.38 4.45 20.27
C ASP A 532 -15.53 4.95 18.84
N VAL A 533 -14.60 5.78 18.36
CA VAL A 533 -14.56 6.30 16.99
C VAL A 533 -14.55 5.16 15.97
N PHE A 534 -13.65 4.19 16.12
CA PHE A 534 -13.52 3.12 15.12
C PHE A 534 -14.60 2.05 15.25
N GLU A 535 -15.10 1.71 16.44
CA GLU A 535 -16.24 0.79 16.60
C GLU A 535 -17.53 1.36 15.99
N ASN A 536 -17.79 2.67 16.14
CA ASN A 536 -18.90 3.33 15.46
C ASN A 536 -18.73 3.30 13.94
N PHE A 537 -17.51 3.54 13.43
CA PHE A 537 -17.22 3.40 12.00
C PHE A 537 -17.43 1.97 11.50
N ARG A 538 -16.99 0.95 12.25
CA ARG A 538 -17.24 -0.46 11.94
C ARG A 538 -18.74 -0.76 11.88
N ASP A 539 -19.52 -0.23 12.81
CA ASP A 539 -20.98 -0.40 12.81
C ASP A 539 -21.64 0.25 11.59
N VAL A 540 -21.20 1.45 11.20
CA VAL A 540 -21.63 2.10 9.97
C VAL A 540 -21.29 1.23 8.76
N CYS A 541 -20.08 0.69 8.67
CA CYS A 541 -19.67 -0.18 7.56
C CYS A 541 -20.46 -1.50 7.51
N MET A 542 -20.73 -2.09 8.68
CA MET A 542 -21.54 -3.30 8.78
C MET A 542 -23.00 -3.04 8.37
N ARG A 543 -23.60 -1.91 8.79
CA ARG A 543 -24.97 -1.55 8.39
C ARG A 543 -25.06 -1.16 6.91
N ALA A 544 -24.13 -0.33 6.44
CA ALA A 544 -24.16 0.24 5.09
C ALA A 544 -23.71 -0.77 4.04
N TYR A 545 -22.67 -1.56 4.33
CA TYR A 545 -22.02 -2.42 3.35
C TYR A 545 -22.05 -3.91 3.68
N ASN A 546 -22.38 -4.26 4.93
CA ASN A 546 -22.24 -5.61 5.47
C ASN A 546 -20.81 -6.13 5.22
N LEU A 547 -19.83 -5.28 5.49
CA LEU A 547 -18.40 -5.52 5.44
C LEU A 547 -17.78 -4.87 6.67
N ASP A 548 -16.97 -5.63 7.40
CA ASP A 548 -16.28 -5.10 8.57
C ASP A 548 -14.96 -4.45 8.14
N ALA A 549 -14.83 -3.16 8.42
CA ALA A 549 -13.62 -2.37 8.17
C ALA A 549 -12.36 -3.00 8.81
N ALA A 550 -12.51 -3.77 9.89
CA ALA A 550 -11.39 -4.40 10.57
C ALA A 550 -10.66 -5.49 9.74
N ASN A 551 -11.26 -5.94 8.63
CA ASN A 551 -10.63 -6.89 7.71
C ASN A 551 -9.80 -6.22 6.60
N TYR A 552 -9.84 -4.88 6.52
CA TYR A 552 -9.22 -4.09 5.46
C TYR A 552 -8.01 -3.33 5.97
N PHE A 553 -7.16 -2.86 5.05
CA PHE A 553 -6.02 -1.99 5.37
C PHE A 553 -6.36 -0.50 5.25
N THR A 554 -7.30 -0.14 4.36
CA THR A 554 -7.62 1.26 4.02
C THR A 554 -9.08 1.39 3.56
N ALA A 555 -9.63 2.62 3.61
CA ALA A 555 -10.97 2.92 3.07
C ALA A 555 -11.13 2.64 1.57
N PRO A 556 -10.15 2.91 0.67
CA PRO A 556 -10.24 2.53 -0.74
C PRO A 556 -10.43 1.03 -0.95
N GLY A 557 -9.71 0.18 -0.22
CA GLY A 557 -9.86 -1.28 -0.31
C GLY A 557 -11.24 -1.74 0.13
N LEU A 558 -11.76 -1.19 1.23
CA LEU A 558 -13.12 -1.45 1.70
C LEU A 558 -14.17 -0.98 0.69
N SER A 559 -14.01 0.22 0.13
CA SER A 559 -14.96 0.83 -0.81
C SER A 559 -15.00 0.08 -2.14
N PHE A 560 -13.85 -0.42 -2.61
CA PHE A 560 -13.77 -1.22 -3.82
C PHE A 560 -14.52 -2.55 -3.68
N ASP A 561 -14.31 -3.26 -2.56
CA ASP A 561 -15.04 -4.50 -2.26
C ASP A 561 -16.54 -4.24 -2.05
N ALA A 562 -16.91 -3.15 -1.38
CA ALA A 562 -18.29 -2.74 -1.25
C ALA A 562 -18.92 -2.55 -2.64
N MET A 563 -18.28 -1.79 -3.52
CA MET A 563 -18.76 -1.57 -4.90
C MET A 563 -18.98 -2.89 -5.64
N LEU A 564 -18.01 -3.82 -5.62
CA LEU A 564 -18.16 -5.12 -6.27
C LEU A 564 -19.31 -5.94 -5.68
N LYS A 565 -19.50 -5.88 -4.36
CA LYS A 565 -20.56 -6.61 -3.65
C LYS A 565 -21.95 -6.07 -3.98
N PHE A 566 -22.12 -4.75 -3.99
CA PHE A 566 -23.42 -4.11 -4.27
C PHE A 566 -23.83 -4.24 -5.71
N THR A 567 -22.88 -4.06 -6.64
CA THR A 567 -23.17 -4.12 -8.07
C THR A 567 -23.28 -5.55 -8.58
N GLY A 568 -22.59 -6.51 -7.93
CA GLY A 568 -22.48 -7.89 -8.39
C GLY A 568 -21.73 -8.03 -9.72
N GLN A 569 -21.08 -6.97 -10.19
CA GLN A 569 -20.44 -6.92 -11.50
C GLN A 569 -19.11 -7.67 -11.52
N LYS A 570 -18.77 -8.18 -12.71
CA LYS A 570 -17.47 -8.77 -13.01
C LYS A 570 -16.73 -7.83 -13.94
N LEU A 571 -15.64 -7.25 -13.44
CA LEU A 571 -14.81 -6.30 -14.19
C LEU A 571 -13.72 -7.09 -14.91
N GLN A 572 -13.74 -7.13 -16.24
CA GLN A 572 -12.72 -7.79 -17.03
C GLN A 572 -11.38 -7.05 -16.90
N LEU A 573 -10.30 -7.79 -16.67
CA LEU A 573 -8.96 -7.22 -16.62
C LEU A 573 -8.36 -7.11 -18.03
N LEU A 574 -7.60 -6.03 -18.26
CA LEU A 574 -6.84 -5.83 -19.49
C LEU A 574 -5.65 -6.79 -19.52
N HIS A 575 -5.63 -7.70 -20.50
CA HIS A 575 -4.55 -8.66 -20.71
C HIS A 575 -3.54 -8.20 -21.77
N ASP A 576 -3.92 -7.22 -22.61
CA ASP A 576 -3.04 -6.59 -23.60
C ASP A 576 -2.37 -5.36 -22.98
N TYR A 577 -1.03 -5.35 -22.96
CA TYR A 577 -0.25 -4.26 -22.38
C TYR A 577 -0.36 -2.97 -23.19
N ASP A 578 -0.50 -3.04 -24.52
CA ASP A 578 -0.66 -1.84 -25.34
C ASP A 578 -2.00 -1.15 -25.03
N MET A 579 -3.03 -1.93 -24.73
CA MET A 579 -4.34 -1.42 -24.35
C MET A 579 -4.27 -0.76 -22.97
N LEU A 580 -3.58 -1.39 -22.02
CA LEU A 580 -3.33 -0.78 -20.70
C LEU A 580 -2.64 0.58 -20.83
N LEU A 581 -1.56 0.65 -21.62
CA LEU A 581 -0.84 1.90 -21.85
C LEU A 581 -1.72 2.97 -22.52
N MET A 582 -2.57 2.59 -23.46
CA MET A 582 -3.54 3.50 -24.08
C MET A 582 -4.51 4.07 -23.03
N PHE A 583 -5.08 3.22 -22.17
CA PHE A 583 -5.93 3.70 -21.07
C PHE A 583 -5.18 4.61 -20.11
N GLU A 584 -3.95 4.24 -19.70
CA GLU A 584 -3.13 5.07 -18.81
C GLU A 584 -2.82 6.44 -19.42
N ASN A 585 -2.47 6.47 -20.71
CA ASN A 585 -2.21 7.71 -21.46
C ASN A 585 -3.45 8.56 -21.66
N GLY A 586 -4.65 7.97 -21.67
CA GLY A 586 -5.93 8.68 -21.74
C GLY A 586 -6.41 9.24 -20.40
N MET A 587 -5.87 8.79 -19.25
CA MET A 587 -6.32 9.27 -17.95
C MET A 587 -5.97 10.75 -17.74
N ARG A 588 -6.97 11.56 -17.36
CA ARG A 588 -6.82 12.97 -17.02
C ARG A 588 -7.40 13.22 -15.62
N GLY A 589 -6.77 14.12 -14.88
CA GLY A 589 -7.28 14.57 -13.58
C GLY A 589 -8.44 15.56 -13.71
N GLY A 590 -8.83 16.17 -12.59
CA GLY A 590 -9.82 17.25 -12.59
C GLY A 590 -9.37 18.43 -13.45
N LEU A 591 -10.29 18.98 -14.23
CA LEU A 591 -10.04 20.18 -15.05
C LEU A 591 -9.83 21.39 -14.14
N VAL A 592 -8.66 22.02 -14.20
CA VAL A 592 -8.37 23.28 -13.50
C VAL A 592 -8.10 24.37 -14.52
N GLN A 593 -8.96 25.39 -14.55
CA GLN A 593 -8.82 26.54 -15.44
C GLN A 593 -8.92 27.84 -14.66
N ALA A 594 -7.87 28.66 -14.74
CA ALA A 594 -7.83 29.99 -14.12
C ALA A 594 -7.93 31.08 -15.21
N SER A 595 -9.16 31.37 -15.67
CA SER A 595 -9.40 32.33 -16.75
C SER A 595 -9.10 33.79 -16.38
N LYS A 596 -9.07 34.12 -15.08
CA LYS A 596 -8.67 35.45 -14.56
C LYS A 596 -7.84 35.27 -13.29
N ARG A 597 -6.63 35.83 -13.27
CA ARG A 597 -5.70 35.70 -12.12
C ARG A 597 -6.21 36.32 -10.82
N TYR A 598 -7.01 37.38 -10.91
CA TYR A 598 -7.60 38.05 -9.75
C TYR A 598 -8.97 38.63 -10.09
N ALA A 599 -9.96 38.29 -9.29
CA ALA A 599 -11.29 38.89 -9.34
C ALA A 599 -11.64 39.40 -7.94
N LYS A 600 -12.12 40.64 -7.87
CA LYS A 600 -12.68 41.24 -6.66
C LYS A 600 -14.08 41.73 -6.98
N ALA A 601 -15.07 41.30 -6.20
CA ALA A 601 -16.41 41.83 -6.29
C ALA A 601 -16.43 43.30 -5.82
N ASN A 602 -17.26 44.13 -6.44
CA ASN A 602 -17.52 45.50 -6.02
C ASN A 602 -18.99 45.63 -5.62
N ASN A 603 -19.29 45.42 -4.34
CA ASN A 603 -20.63 45.59 -3.79
C ASN A 603 -20.54 46.00 -2.31
N THR A 604 -21.67 46.44 -1.76
CA THR A 604 -21.79 46.98 -0.40
C THR A 604 -21.38 46.02 0.72
N LYS A 605 -21.26 44.72 0.43
CA LYS A 605 -20.81 43.70 1.39
C LYS A 605 -19.31 43.42 1.34
N THR A 606 -18.60 44.00 0.38
CA THR A 606 -17.17 43.71 0.16
C THR A 606 -16.29 44.81 0.77
N PRO A 607 -15.23 44.46 1.53
CA PRO A 607 -14.30 45.46 2.06
C PRO A 607 -13.65 46.32 0.97
N GLY A 608 -13.75 47.65 1.11
CA GLY A 608 -13.26 48.62 0.13
C GLY A 608 -14.18 48.78 -1.10
N TYR A 609 -15.50 48.72 -0.88
CA TYR A 609 -16.54 49.06 -1.86
C TYR A 609 -16.34 50.49 -2.39
N ASP A 610 -16.43 50.65 -3.71
CA ASP A 610 -16.27 51.91 -4.42
C ASP A 610 -17.54 52.20 -5.23
N GLU A 611 -18.31 53.19 -4.79
CA GLU A 611 -19.58 53.58 -5.41
C GLU A 611 -19.41 54.18 -6.82
N THR A 612 -18.20 54.61 -7.17
CA THR A 612 -17.90 55.17 -8.49
C THR A 612 -17.67 54.11 -9.57
N LYS A 613 -17.53 52.83 -9.17
CA LYS A 613 -17.35 51.69 -10.05
C LYS A 613 -18.62 50.87 -10.19
N ASP A 614 -18.71 50.15 -11.31
CA ASP A 614 -19.82 49.23 -11.54
C ASP A 614 -19.91 48.17 -10.44
N LYS A 615 -21.16 47.84 -10.08
CA LYS A 615 -21.43 46.79 -9.09
C LYS A 615 -21.12 45.43 -9.68
N SER A 616 -20.41 44.59 -8.93
CA SER A 616 -20.10 43.21 -9.33
C SER A 616 -20.18 42.24 -8.15
N TRP A 617 -20.41 40.97 -8.50
CA TRP A 617 -20.58 39.86 -7.55
C TRP A 617 -19.74 38.67 -8.02
N ILE A 618 -19.35 37.82 -7.08
CA ILE A 618 -18.70 36.53 -7.36
C ILE A 618 -19.63 35.45 -6.80
N VAL A 619 -19.88 34.42 -7.59
CA VAL A 619 -20.70 33.26 -7.20
C VAL A 619 -19.80 32.04 -7.13
N TYR A 620 -19.89 31.29 -6.04
CA TYR A 620 -19.26 29.97 -5.90
C TYR A 620 -20.32 28.90 -6.17
N GLN A 621 -20.05 28.02 -7.13
CA GLN A 621 -20.89 26.87 -7.45
C GLN A 621 -20.03 25.62 -7.31
N ASP A 622 -20.59 24.60 -6.67
CA ASP A 622 -19.92 23.33 -6.44
C ASP A 622 -20.88 22.19 -6.78
N CYS A 623 -20.36 21.16 -7.45
CA CYS A 623 -21.14 19.99 -7.83
C CYS A 623 -21.15 19.01 -6.67
N ASN A 624 -22.33 18.73 -6.12
CA ASN A 624 -22.49 17.72 -5.08
C ASN A 624 -22.10 16.33 -5.61
N ASN A 625 -21.00 15.77 -5.09
CA ASN A 625 -20.50 14.42 -5.42
C ASN A 625 -20.34 14.18 -6.94
N LEU A 626 -19.57 15.05 -7.61
CA LEU A 626 -19.35 14.99 -9.07
C LEU A 626 -18.95 13.59 -9.57
N TYR A 627 -17.91 13.00 -8.97
CA TYR A 627 -17.43 11.67 -9.39
C TYR A 627 -18.40 10.55 -9.06
N GLY A 628 -19.11 10.61 -7.93
CA GLY A 628 -20.13 9.61 -7.60
C GLY A 628 -21.32 9.66 -8.57
N TRP A 629 -21.72 10.86 -8.99
CA TRP A 629 -22.73 11.00 -10.05
C TRP A 629 -22.23 10.42 -11.37
N ALA A 630 -20.99 10.70 -11.78
CA ALA A 630 -20.39 10.14 -12.99
C ALA A 630 -20.30 8.61 -12.95
N MET A 631 -19.91 8.05 -11.81
CA MET A 631 -19.86 6.59 -11.58
C MET A 631 -21.24 5.92 -11.56
N SER A 632 -22.33 6.69 -11.39
CA SER A 632 -23.69 6.15 -11.49
C SER A 632 -24.20 6.03 -12.93
N GLN A 633 -23.45 6.55 -13.91
CA GLN A 633 -23.77 6.41 -15.34
C GLN A 633 -23.28 5.05 -15.88
N TYR A 634 -23.64 4.72 -17.13
CA TYR A 634 -23.15 3.52 -17.80
C TYR A 634 -21.64 3.64 -18.06
N MET A 635 -20.88 2.64 -17.61
CA MET A 635 -19.42 2.61 -17.67
C MET A 635 -18.92 1.30 -18.31
N PRO A 636 -17.78 1.31 -19.02
CA PRO A 636 -17.20 0.10 -19.58
C PRO A 636 -16.70 -0.84 -18.46
N TYR A 637 -17.03 -2.13 -18.59
CA TYR A 637 -16.67 -3.15 -17.59
C TYR A 637 -16.07 -4.43 -18.18
N GLY A 638 -16.12 -4.60 -19.50
CA GLY A 638 -15.57 -5.76 -20.21
C GLY A 638 -15.95 -5.78 -21.68
N GLY A 639 -15.50 -6.81 -22.39
CA GLY A 639 -15.61 -6.94 -23.84
C GLY A 639 -14.53 -6.21 -24.62
N PHE A 640 -13.44 -5.80 -23.97
CA PHE A 640 -12.42 -4.93 -24.56
C PHE A 640 -11.74 -5.56 -25.78
N ASN A 641 -11.87 -4.91 -26.94
CA ASN A 641 -11.24 -5.33 -28.20
C ASN A 641 -10.74 -4.13 -29.01
N TRP A 642 -9.61 -4.31 -29.71
CA TRP A 642 -9.16 -3.36 -30.72
C TRP A 642 -10.16 -3.30 -31.88
N VAL A 643 -10.44 -2.09 -32.35
CA VAL A 643 -11.30 -1.86 -33.52
C VAL A 643 -10.61 -0.99 -34.56
N GLU A 644 -11.23 -0.88 -35.73
CA GLU A 644 -10.77 0.02 -36.76
C GLU A 644 -10.83 1.47 -36.26
N PRO A 645 -9.76 2.27 -36.42
CA PRO A 645 -9.70 3.66 -35.98
C PRO A 645 -10.52 4.55 -36.93
N THR A 646 -11.84 4.46 -36.86
CA THR A 646 -12.75 5.28 -37.68
C THR A 646 -13.81 5.92 -36.82
N LEU A 647 -14.11 7.19 -37.07
CA LEU A 647 -15.19 7.91 -36.37
C LEU A 647 -16.60 7.49 -36.83
N ASN A 648 -16.69 6.56 -37.78
CA ASN A 648 -17.96 6.09 -38.33
C ASN A 648 -18.81 5.41 -37.26
N GLY A 649 -20.04 5.91 -37.10
CA GLY A 649 -21.04 5.35 -36.17
C GLY A 649 -20.95 5.85 -34.73
N LEU A 650 -20.02 6.77 -34.37
CA LEU A 650 -20.00 7.35 -33.02
C LEU A 650 -21.27 8.12 -32.68
N ASN A 651 -21.79 8.90 -33.62
CA ASN A 651 -23.04 9.65 -33.44
C ASN A 651 -24.27 8.74 -33.28
N ASP A 652 -24.14 7.45 -33.59
CA ASP A 652 -25.20 6.45 -33.44
C ASP A 652 -25.13 5.73 -32.09
N LEU A 653 -24.07 5.98 -31.28
CA LEU A 653 -23.93 5.43 -29.94
C LEU A 653 -24.59 6.37 -28.91
N ILE A 654 -25.31 5.77 -27.96
CA ILE A 654 -25.87 6.44 -26.78
C ILE A 654 -25.35 5.75 -25.53
N ASP A 655 -25.54 6.35 -24.36
CA ASP A 655 -25.02 5.83 -23.08
C ASP A 655 -25.48 4.39 -22.77
N THR A 656 -26.62 3.96 -23.32
CA THR A 656 -27.18 2.61 -23.14
C THR A 656 -26.83 1.63 -24.27
N SER A 657 -25.95 2.03 -25.20
CA SER A 657 -25.54 1.15 -26.30
C SER A 657 -24.86 -0.11 -25.77
N PRO A 658 -25.06 -1.27 -26.42
CA PRO A 658 -24.43 -2.53 -25.99
C PRO A 658 -22.91 -2.57 -26.20
N ILE A 659 -22.38 -1.62 -26.98
CA ILE A 659 -20.96 -1.41 -27.24
C ILE A 659 -20.62 0.05 -26.99
N GLY A 660 -19.47 0.30 -26.36
CA GLY A 660 -18.89 1.63 -26.19
C GLY A 660 -17.67 1.82 -27.09
N ARG A 661 -17.08 3.01 -27.09
CA ARG A 661 -15.76 3.26 -27.68
C ARG A 661 -14.92 4.11 -26.74
N VAL A 662 -13.65 3.76 -26.62
CA VAL A 662 -12.61 4.54 -25.96
C VAL A 662 -11.58 4.89 -27.01
N GLU A 663 -11.38 6.18 -27.23
CA GLU A 663 -10.47 6.69 -28.27
C GLU A 663 -9.45 7.62 -27.61
N ASP A 664 -8.19 7.46 -28.00
CA ASP A 664 -7.10 8.34 -27.57
C ASP A 664 -6.93 9.44 -28.63
N TYR A 665 -7.26 10.68 -28.24
CA TYR A 665 -7.08 11.86 -29.08
C TYR A 665 -5.89 12.68 -28.58
N ALA A 666 -4.86 12.79 -29.40
CA ALA A 666 -3.89 13.85 -29.26
C ALA A 666 -4.51 15.14 -29.81
N ILE A 667 -4.84 16.09 -28.93
CA ILE A 667 -5.19 17.45 -29.37
C ILE A 667 -3.89 18.14 -29.77
N GLU A 668 -3.41 17.90 -31.00
CA GLU A 668 -2.38 18.73 -31.61
C GLU A 668 -3.04 19.85 -32.43
N GLU A 669 -2.63 21.10 -32.16
CA GLU A 669 -2.91 22.23 -33.02
C GLU A 669 -2.17 22.05 -34.35
N GLU A 670 -2.69 21.22 -35.27
CA GLU A 670 -2.50 21.22 -36.73
C GLU A 670 -2.80 19.83 -37.34
N GLY A 671 -4.08 19.54 -37.60
CA GLY A 671 -4.53 19.08 -38.92
C GLY A 671 -4.31 17.63 -39.41
N ASP A 672 -3.64 16.72 -38.69
CA ASP A 672 -3.59 15.30 -39.07
C ASP A 672 -4.03 14.38 -37.90
N GLU A 673 -5.13 13.64 -38.12
CA GLU A 673 -5.81 12.79 -37.12
C GLU A 673 -5.49 11.30 -37.36
N ASP A 674 -4.47 10.76 -36.67
CA ASP A 674 -4.23 9.32 -36.54
C ASP A 674 -4.54 8.86 -35.10
N GLY A 675 -5.81 8.51 -34.82
CA GLY A 675 -6.25 7.97 -33.52
C GLY A 675 -6.19 6.45 -33.46
N VAL A 676 -6.06 5.87 -32.26
CA VAL A 676 -6.24 4.42 -32.03
C VAL A 676 -7.50 4.23 -31.18
N GLY A 677 -8.41 3.35 -31.60
CA GLY A 677 -9.70 3.10 -30.95
C GLY A 677 -9.84 1.69 -30.34
N VAL A 678 -10.48 1.61 -29.17
CA VAL A 678 -10.89 0.36 -28.50
C VAL A 678 -12.40 0.37 -28.30
N VAL A 679 -13.06 -0.78 -28.48
CA VAL A 679 -14.48 -1.01 -28.12
C VAL A 679 -14.58 -1.78 -26.82
#